data_AF-A0A2H1V5R8-F1
#
_entry.id   AF-A0A2H1V5R8-F1
#
_cell.length_a   1.000
_cell.length_b   1.000
_cell.length_c   1.000
_cell.angle_alpha   90.00
_cell.angle_beta   90.00
_cell.angle_gamma   90.00
#
_symmetry.space_group_name_H-M   'P 1'
#
loop_
_entity.id
_entity.type
_entity.pdbx_description
1 polymer ?
#
loop_
_entity_poly.entity_id
_entity_poly.type
_entity_poly.pdbx_seq_one_letter_code
_entity_poly.pdbx_strand_id
1 'polypeptide(L)'
;MDNSAIQTLEAAAQMLMAPPQMVTSEQRHQAESVFLEFRSTKNPYQLCREILEKSSSDYVLFEAAGLLKAALIREWTLLTESDVSSLREYLLTYLLRKEAPPFLREKLLQTIAIIIKRGSIDDGGRERKNLIAELEKIILSSPISHQKLACSLILAIMQEFAITVKSADVGLIWEVHFRLKKSFEALDLKRIFRFTVGVLEQIVRSGLRPEGEQALLTKQLLTIVETVLCWSHVSPLLSKRLIGAFEAIYESDTAPALRLSLSWRDTIMQPELLALFFEIHMYVRSNPDLASPSLTCLVQLASLSGVVVSASNLKQQYLENYVNSFLNMMAYIQPVEREMLGISDIYRRLIQFFSPAMIAATPPAFLQNLTTLTCHCIRGSVIEEGVNDDTVWRESLNKFLHSWSSLVHESDGYSNETLMNPCIEVFNTYLQSRLAPPDGTRPADTEEDIKDELEEDERKLHSNVLMTIGAIARKAPAHCCHVLFTLLQDRSKRLESQLQLMHMGKLPISGGGHLVTLFEDLHWILMITGHFLAVDCTEGETVMIPSEIIHFSLRENANIDASLRYLVGETTNTDNVDSVLKLIGEIMRINAWECAALEAGLGSVFSPELSATISWLLKIWANSYLMPQASVYSEMSPILACAFGRGSRGVSWVVSRLAGRAAACLRHHAAQPAAALHATQLLTTLAHSHHKQNPLATCEEFLALLQWEAAGCNLPGELRKELHRAFAIAATYAEGDVRNRLLSSTVSLQEKLMNLINMESDTEPVRNMLADTLDCFIGITDGVLEVGTMDEQFMMLIGALDKIPGIIFRYHNYPGVVLPALNLLAKSAKRMLHSVQPQNVNKYVHLYI
;
A
#
# COMPACT_ATOMS: atom_id res chain seq x y z
N MET A 1 12.63 -51.33 -32.85
CA MET A 1 13.44 -50.18 -32.43
C MET A 1 12.88 -49.72 -31.09
N ASP A 2 13.52 -49.80 -29.93
CA ASP A 2 14.67 -50.59 -29.46
C ASP A 2 14.61 -50.52 -27.92
N ASN A 3 14.48 -51.66 -27.22
CA ASN A 3 14.62 -51.68 -25.75
C ASN A 3 15.95 -51.03 -25.30
N SER A 4 16.96 -51.04 -26.17
CA SER A 4 18.24 -50.35 -25.96
C SER A 4 18.08 -48.85 -25.71
N ALA A 5 17.21 -48.14 -26.44
CA ALA A 5 17.09 -46.68 -26.30
C ALA A 5 16.47 -46.28 -24.95
N ILE A 6 15.47 -47.04 -24.49
CA ILE A 6 14.84 -46.84 -23.17
C ILE A 6 15.87 -47.12 -22.06
N GLN A 7 16.63 -48.22 -22.18
CA GLN A 7 17.68 -48.56 -21.21
C GLN A 7 18.78 -47.51 -21.14
N THR A 8 19.20 -46.93 -22.28
CA THR A 8 20.17 -45.83 -22.31
C THR A 8 19.65 -44.59 -21.60
N LEU A 9 18.38 -44.22 -21.83
CA LEU A 9 17.74 -43.08 -21.16
C LEU A 9 17.58 -43.32 -19.65
N GLU A 10 17.19 -44.53 -19.24
CA GLU A 10 17.05 -44.90 -17.83
C GLU A 10 18.40 -44.90 -17.10
N ALA A 11 19.46 -45.41 -17.74
CA ALA A 11 20.82 -45.34 -17.20
C ALA A 11 21.32 -43.89 -17.07
N ALA A 12 21.06 -43.05 -18.07
CA ALA A 12 21.39 -41.62 -18.02
C ALA A 12 20.60 -40.89 -16.92
N ALA A 13 19.30 -41.20 -16.76
CA ALA A 13 18.47 -40.63 -15.70
C ALA A 13 18.98 -41.00 -14.30
N GLN A 14 19.38 -42.26 -14.11
CA GLN A 14 19.99 -42.70 -12.85
C GLN A 14 21.26 -41.91 -12.52
N MET A 15 22.12 -41.64 -13.52
CA MET A 15 23.32 -40.82 -13.34
C MET A 15 23.01 -39.35 -13.02
N LEU A 16 21.99 -38.75 -13.65
CA LEU A 16 21.61 -37.35 -13.41
C LEU A 16 20.96 -37.11 -12.05
N MET A 17 20.15 -38.08 -11.60
CA MET A 17 19.40 -38.03 -10.33
C MET A 17 20.18 -38.57 -9.13
N ALA A 18 21.33 -39.21 -9.37
CA ALA A 18 22.19 -39.68 -8.30
C ALA A 18 22.81 -38.50 -7.50
N PRO A 19 23.11 -38.71 -6.19
CA PRO A 19 23.77 -37.70 -5.38
C PRO A 19 25.08 -37.22 -6.01
N PRO A 20 25.40 -35.92 -5.92
CA PRO A 20 26.58 -35.34 -6.58
C PRO A 20 27.93 -35.92 -6.13
N GLN A 21 27.95 -36.70 -5.06
CA GLN A 21 29.13 -37.39 -4.53
C GLN A 21 29.40 -38.75 -5.21
N MET A 22 28.41 -39.32 -5.90
CA MET A 22 28.46 -40.67 -6.48
C MET A 22 28.71 -40.69 -7.99
N VAL A 23 28.67 -39.54 -8.65
CA VAL A 23 28.81 -39.41 -10.11
C VAL A 23 29.78 -38.29 -10.43
N THR A 24 30.74 -38.55 -11.33
CA THR A 24 31.71 -37.53 -11.73
C THR A 24 31.06 -36.45 -12.59
N SER A 25 31.64 -35.26 -12.62
CA SER A 25 31.15 -34.18 -13.49
C SER A 25 31.11 -34.61 -14.97
N GLU A 26 32.05 -35.44 -15.41
CA GLU A 26 32.12 -35.94 -16.78
C GLU A 26 30.97 -36.92 -17.09
N GLN A 27 30.70 -37.88 -16.18
CA GLN A 27 29.58 -38.82 -16.32
C GLN A 27 28.23 -38.08 -16.33
N ARG A 28 28.10 -37.04 -15.50
CA ARG A 28 26.88 -36.22 -15.46
C ARG A 28 26.69 -35.43 -16.76
N HIS A 29 27.77 -34.90 -17.32
CA HIS A 29 27.72 -34.20 -18.61
C HIS A 29 27.41 -35.14 -19.78
N GLN A 30 27.94 -36.38 -19.77
CA GLN A 30 27.59 -37.41 -20.74
C GLN A 30 26.09 -37.77 -20.65
N ALA A 31 25.56 -37.94 -19.44
CA ALA A 31 24.14 -38.21 -19.22
C ALA A 31 23.25 -37.04 -19.69
N GLU A 32 23.67 -35.79 -19.44
CA GLU A 32 22.97 -34.60 -19.95
C GLU A 32 22.97 -34.54 -21.49
N SER A 33 24.10 -34.87 -22.13
CA SER A 33 24.21 -34.93 -23.59
C SER A 33 23.22 -35.92 -24.20
N VAL A 34 22.98 -37.07 -23.55
CA VAL A 34 21.97 -38.05 -24.00
C VAL A 34 20.57 -37.42 -24.02
N PHE A 35 20.20 -36.66 -22.99
CA PHE A 35 18.89 -35.99 -22.95
C PHE A 35 18.80 -34.79 -23.90
N LEU A 36 19.90 -34.08 -24.16
CA LEU A 36 19.96 -33.04 -25.19
C LEU A 36 19.72 -33.63 -26.59
N GLU A 37 20.37 -34.75 -26.90
CA GLU A 37 20.14 -35.47 -28.15
C GLU A 37 18.69 -35.97 -28.25
N PHE A 38 18.18 -36.58 -27.17
CA PHE A 38 16.80 -37.03 -27.09
C PHE A 38 15.80 -35.89 -27.36
N ARG A 39 15.97 -34.71 -26.74
CA ARG A 39 15.12 -33.52 -26.96
C ARG A 39 15.15 -33.01 -28.40
N SER A 40 16.22 -33.29 -29.15
CA SER A 40 16.37 -32.90 -30.55
C SER A 40 15.72 -33.88 -31.54
N THR A 41 15.24 -35.04 -31.08
CA THR A 41 14.63 -36.09 -31.91
C THR A 41 13.45 -35.55 -32.73
N LYS A 42 13.43 -35.84 -34.04
CA LYS A 42 12.35 -35.51 -34.97
C LYS A 42 11.34 -36.65 -35.07
N ASN A 43 10.06 -36.34 -35.24
CA ASN A 43 8.97 -37.32 -35.26
C ASN A 43 9.01 -38.33 -34.07
N PRO A 44 9.09 -37.85 -32.81
CA PRO A 44 9.33 -38.72 -31.65
C PRO A 44 8.06 -39.45 -31.15
N TYR A 45 6.90 -39.28 -31.79
CA TYR A 45 5.61 -39.70 -31.22
C TYR A 45 5.55 -41.19 -30.87
N GLN A 46 5.97 -42.08 -31.77
CA GLN A 46 5.98 -43.52 -31.50
C GLN A 46 6.97 -43.90 -30.38
N LEU A 47 8.16 -43.29 -30.39
CA LEU A 47 9.18 -43.50 -29.35
C LEU A 47 8.66 -43.07 -27.98
N CYS A 48 8.07 -41.88 -27.89
CA CYS A 48 7.49 -41.37 -26.64
C CYS A 48 6.32 -42.26 -26.16
N ARG A 49 5.46 -42.77 -27.06
CA ARG A 49 4.41 -43.74 -26.68
C ARG A 49 5.03 -44.99 -26.07
N GLU A 50 6.07 -45.54 -26.68
CA GLU A 50 6.74 -46.73 -26.14
C GLU A 50 7.41 -46.47 -24.79
N ILE A 51 8.03 -45.31 -24.60
CA ILE A 51 8.61 -44.90 -23.31
C ILE A 51 7.52 -44.81 -22.23
N LEU A 52 6.40 -44.15 -22.53
CA LEU A 52 5.26 -44.04 -21.61
C LEU A 52 4.68 -45.41 -21.24
N GLU A 53 4.69 -46.37 -22.16
CA GLU A 53 4.17 -47.71 -21.88
C GLU A 53 5.12 -48.60 -21.07
N LYS A 54 6.43 -48.48 -21.31
CA LYS A 54 7.44 -49.47 -20.86
C LYS A 54 8.38 -48.97 -19.76
N SER A 55 8.65 -47.68 -19.69
CA SER A 55 9.62 -47.14 -18.73
C SER A 55 9.02 -47.00 -17.33
N SER A 56 9.84 -47.28 -16.32
CA SER A 56 9.49 -47.08 -14.90
C SER A 56 10.20 -45.88 -14.27
N SER A 57 11.03 -45.16 -15.03
CA SER A 57 11.79 -44.00 -14.53
C SER A 57 10.99 -42.70 -14.66
N ASP A 58 10.67 -42.08 -13.52
CA ASP A 58 9.92 -40.81 -13.47
C ASP A 58 10.57 -39.70 -14.31
N TYR A 59 11.90 -39.60 -14.29
CA TYR A 59 12.63 -38.60 -15.07
C TYR A 59 12.53 -38.86 -16.57
N VAL A 60 12.65 -40.12 -17.01
CA VAL A 60 12.50 -40.48 -18.43
C VAL A 60 11.07 -40.24 -18.91
N LEU A 61 10.07 -40.55 -18.08
CA LEU A 61 8.66 -40.25 -18.37
C LEU A 61 8.42 -38.73 -18.46
N PHE A 62 9.02 -37.93 -17.58
CA PHE A 62 8.95 -36.46 -17.61
C PHE A 62 9.55 -35.90 -18.90
N GLU A 63 10.74 -36.37 -19.30
CA GLU A 63 11.42 -35.95 -20.52
C GLU A 63 10.67 -36.39 -21.78
N ALA A 64 10.12 -37.61 -21.80
CA ALA A 64 9.31 -38.09 -22.91
C ALA A 64 8.03 -37.27 -23.09
N ALA A 65 7.33 -36.93 -22.01
CA ALA A 65 6.17 -36.04 -22.07
C ALA A 65 6.56 -34.62 -22.51
N GLY A 66 7.71 -34.11 -22.06
CA GLY A 66 8.27 -32.83 -22.49
C GLY A 66 8.60 -32.79 -23.98
N LEU A 67 9.28 -33.83 -24.49
CA LEU A 67 9.60 -33.98 -25.91
C LEU A 67 8.34 -34.11 -26.76
N LEU A 68 7.34 -34.88 -26.30
CA LEU A 68 6.08 -35.05 -27.02
C LEU A 68 5.35 -33.70 -27.17
N LYS A 69 5.29 -32.89 -26.11
CA LYS A 69 4.77 -31.51 -26.16
C LYS A 69 5.56 -30.63 -27.14
N ALA A 70 6.89 -30.60 -27.01
CA ALA A 70 7.75 -29.74 -27.83
C ALA A 70 7.69 -30.11 -29.32
N ALA A 71 7.71 -31.41 -29.64
CA ALA A 71 7.60 -31.92 -30.99
C ALA A 71 6.23 -31.62 -31.60
N LEU A 72 5.14 -31.79 -30.84
CA LEU A 72 3.79 -31.43 -31.28
C LEU A 72 3.71 -29.97 -31.73
N ILE A 73 4.30 -29.04 -30.97
CA ILE A 73 4.30 -27.61 -31.30
C ILE A 73 5.15 -27.32 -32.54
N ARG A 74 6.34 -27.92 -32.60
CA ARG A 74 7.34 -27.74 -33.67
C ARG A 74 6.88 -28.31 -35.01
N GLU A 75 6.22 -29.46 -34.98
CA GLU A 75 5.89 -30.26 -36.17
C GLU A 75 4.40 -30.22 -36.51
N TRP A 76 3.60 -29.36 -35.86
CA TRP A 76 2.14 -29.30 -36.03
C TRP A 76 1.67 -29.30 -37.49
N THR A 77 2.30 -28.49 -38.34
CA THR A 77 1.93 -28.35 -39.76
C THR A 77 2.26 -29.58 -40.62
N LEU A 78 3.04 -30.53 -40.08
CA LEU A 78 3.41 -31.78 -40.73
C LEU A 78 2.49 -32.94 -40.35
N LEU A 79 1.67 -32.79 -39.31
CA LEU A 79 0.77 -33.83 -38.82
C LEU A 79 -0.55 -33.80 -39.58
N THR A 80 -1.09 -34.98 -39.89
CA THR A 80 -2.45 -35.09 -40.44
C THR A 80 -3.49 -35.02 -39.32
N GLU A 81 -4.74 -34.69 -39.67
CA GLU A 81 -5.86 -34.66 -38.71
C GLU A 81 -6.06 -36.02 -38.02
N SER A 82 -5.77 -37.12 -38.72
CA SER A 82 -5.79 -38.48 -38.18
C SER A 82 -4.68 -38.71 -37.15
N ASP A 83 -3.46 -38.22 -37.40
CA ASP A 83 -2.33 -38.37 -36.47
C ASP A 83 -2.60 -37.63 -35.16
N VAL A 84 -3.12 -36.40 -35.27
CA VAL A 84 -3.48 -35.55 -34.13
C VAL A 84 -4.60 -36.19 -33.31
N SER A 85 -5.64 -36.69 -33.99
CA SER A 85 -6.78 -37.37 -33.34
C SER A 85 -6.33 -38.64 -32.62
N SER A 86 -5.51 -39.48 -33.28
CA SER A 86 -4.94 -40.69 -32.69
C SER A 86 -4.08 -40.40 -31.46
N LEU A 87 -3.25 -39.34 -31.52
CA LEU A 87 -2.41 -38.95 -30.39
C LEU A 87 -3.26 -38.49 -29.20
N ARG A 88 -4.26 -37.66 -29.44
CA ARG A 88 -5.19 -37.20 -28.39
C ARG A 88 -5.89 -38.38 -27.72
N GLU A 89 -6.47 -39.28 -28.51
CA GLU A 89 -7.19 -40.46 -27.99
C GLU A 89 -6.26 -41.39 -27.20
N TYR A 90 -5.03 -41.59 -27.69
CA TYR A 90 -4.00 -42.35 -26.97
C TYR A 90 -3.71 -41.73 -25.60
N LEU A 91 -3.42 -40.42 -25.54
CA LEU A 91 -3.09 -39.74 -24.29
C LEU A 91 -4.25 -39.78 -23.28
N LEU A 92 -5.49 -39.58 -23.74
CA LEU A 92 -6.68 -39.70 -22.90
C LEU A 92 -6.83 -41.13 -22.36
N THR A 93 -6.70 -42.13 -23.24
CA THR A 93 -6.79 -43.54 -22.87
C THR A 93 -5.70 -43.94 -21.89
N TYR A 94 -4.48 -43.42 -22.08
CA TYR A 94 -3.36 -43.64 -21.17
C TYR A 94 -3.68 -43.12 -19.76
N LEU A 95 -4.17 -41.88 -19.65
CA LEU A 95 -4.52 -41.26 -18.37
C LEU A 95 -5.72 -41.92 -17.68
N LEU A 96 -6.65 -42.50 -18.45
CA LEU A 96 -7.79 -43.26 -17.91
C LEU A 96 -7.40 -44.66 -17.43
N ARG A 97 -6.40 -45.29 -18.06
CA ARG A 97 -5.99 -46.67 -17.77
C ARG A 97 -4.91 -46.77 -16.69
N LYS A 98 -3.97 -45.83 -16.65
CA LYS A 98 -2.82 -45.86 -15.72
C LYS A 98 -2.88 -44.68 -14.75
N GLU A 99 -2.62 -44.98 -13.48
CA GLU A 99 -2.42 -43.94 -12.48
C GLU A 99 -1.04 -43.30 -12.65
N ALA A 100 -0.99 -42.18 -13.38
CA ALA A 100 0.23 -41.44 -13.63
C ALA A 100 0.61 -40.54 -12.42
N PRO A 101 1.91 -40.36 -12.12
CA PRO A 101 2.36 -39.36 -11.14
C PRO A 101 1.88 -37.94 -11.47
N PRO A 102 1.70 -37.04 -10.48
CA PRO A 102 1.16 -35.69 -10.69
C PRO A 102 1.88 -34.89 -11.79
N PHE A 103 3.22 -34.88 -11.78
CA PHE A 103 4.01 -34.15 -12.78
C PHE A 103 3.75 -34.63 -14.22
N LEU A 104 3.58 -35.95 -14.39
CA LEU A 104 3.37 -36.57 -15.70
C LEU A 104 1.95 -36.29 -16.16
N ARG A 105 0.99 -36.48 -15.26
CA ARG A 105 -0.42 -36.20 -15.49
C ARG A 105 -0.63 -34.76 -15.96
N GLU A 106 -0.05 -33.78 -15.26
CA GLU A 106 -0.14 -32.36 -15.62
C GLU A 106 0.45 -32.07 -17.01
N LYS A 107 1.63 -32.61 -17.34
CA LYS A 107 2.23 -32.44 -18.67
C LYS A 107 1.40 -33.05 -19.79
N LEU A 108 0.85 -34.25 -19.58
CA LEU A 108 0.03 -34.93 -20.59
C LEU A 108 -1.30 -34.20 -20.79
N LEU A 109 -1.96 -33.76 -19.71
CA LEU A 109 -3.17 -32.95 -19.77
C LEU A 109 -2.92 -31.62 -20.49
N GLN A 110 -1.81 -30.95 -20.20
CA GLN A 110 -1.40 -29.73 -20.91
C GLN A 110 -1.19 -30.00 -22.41
N THR A 111 -0.56 -31.13 -22.75
CA THR A 111 -0.34 -31.51 -24.15
C THR A 111 -1.68 -31.72 -24.87
N ILE A 112 -2.64 -32.39 -24.24
CA ILE A 112 -3.99 -32.55 -24.78
C ILE A 112 -4.66 -31.18 -24.96
N ALA A 113 -4.56 -30.29 -23.97
CA ALA A 113 -5.11 -28.94 -24.07
C ALA A 113 -4.50 -28.13 -25.22
N ILE A 114 -3.20 -28.28 -25.49
CA ILE A 114 -2.52 -27.68 -26.65
C ILE A 114 -3.05 -28.25 -27.96
N ILE A 115 -3.26 -29.58 -28.06
CA ILE A 115 -3.88 -30.21 -29.24
C ILE A 115 -5.24 -29.56 -29.52
N ILE A 116 -6.07 -29.42 -28.48
CA ILE A 116 -7.42 -28.83 -28.62
C ILE A 116 -7.36 -27.36 -29.00
N LYS A 117 -6.46 -26.57 -28.40
CA LYS A 117 -6.32 -25.14 -28.69
C LYS A 117 -5.83 -24.90 -30.11
N ARG A 118 -4.84 -25.66 -30.59
CA ARG A 118 -4.35 -25.54 -31.97
C ARG A 118 -5.35 -26.07 -32.98
N GLY A 119 -5.98 -27.22 -32.73
CA GLY A 119 -7.04 -27.77 -33.59
C GLY A 119 -8.24 -26.82 -33.76
N SER A 120 -8.55 -26.04 -32.71
CA SER A 120 -9.62 -25.02 -32.74
C SER A 120 -9.42 -23.92 -33.80
N ILE A 121 -8.20 -23.77 -34.35
CA ILE A 121 -7.91 -22.84 -35.45
C ILE A 121 -8.51 -23.36 -36.75
N ASP A 122 -8.40 -24.66 -36.99
CA ASP A 122 -8.76 -25.30 -38.25
C ASP A 122 -10.24 -25.67 -38.31
N ASP A 123 -10.80 -26.16 -37.19
CA ASP A 123 -12.17 -26.68 -37.13
C ASP A 123 -13.20 -25.70 -36.54
N GLY A 124 -12.76 -24.51 -36.14
CA GLY A 124 -13.59 -23.49 -35.48
C GLY A 124 -14.03 -23.82 -34.05
N GLY A 125 -13.40 -24.79 -33.39
CA GLY A 125 -13.70 -25.23 -32.03
C GLY A 125 -14.79 -26.32 -31.94
N ARG A 126 -15.07 -27.05 -33.03
CA ARG A 126 -16.07 -28.14 -33.04
C ARG A 126 -15.64 -29.30 -32.13
N GLU A 127 -14.42 -29.77 -32.28
CA GLU A 127 -13.84 -30.85 -31.47
C GLU A 127 -13.72 -30.47 -30.01
N ARG A 128 -13.36 -29.21 -29.73
CA ARG A 128 -13.36 -28.65 -28.37
C ARG A 128 -14.74 -28.79 -27.72
N LYS A 129 -15.80 -28.39 -28.43
CA LYS A 129 -17.17 -28.44 -27.93
C LYS A 129 -17.65 -29.89 -27.70
N ASN A 130 -17.26 -30.82 -28.57
CA ASN A 130 -17.55 -32.25 -28.43
C ASN A 130 -16.86 -32.82 -27.20
N LEU A 131 -15.56 -32.57 -27.04
CA LEU A 131 -14.79 -33.02 -25.89
C LEU A 131 -15.38 -32.49 -24.57
N ILE A 132 -15.71 -31.20 -24.49
CA ILE A 132 -16.34 -30.63 -23.28
C ILE A 132 -17.68 -31.32 -22.99
N ALA A 133 -18.46 -31.69 -24.02
CA ALA A 133 -19.72 -32.42 -23.83
C ALA A 133 -19.50 -33.85 -23.30
N GLU A 134 -18.43 -34.51 -23.70
CA GLU A 134 -18.06 -35.83 -23.18
C GLU A 134 -17.57 -35.74 -21.74
N LEU A 135 -16.72 -34.76 -21.44
CA LEU A 135 -16.23 -34.52 -20.07
C LEU A 135 -17.37 -34.16 -19.12
N GLU A 136 -18.34 -33.36 -19.57
CA GLU A 136 -19.56 -33.06 -18.82
C GLU A 136 -20.31 -34.36 -18.44
N LYS A 137 -20.49 -35.29 -19.39
CA LYS A 137 -21.11 -36.59 -19.10
C LYS A 137 -20.28 -37.41 -18.09
N ILE A 138 -18.95 -37.44 -18.26
CA ILE A 138 -18.06 -38.17 -17.34
C ILE A 138 -18.19 -37.64 -15.92
N ILE A 139 -18.18 -36.31 -15.75
CA ILE A 139 -18.29 -35.66 -14.44
C ILE A 139 -19.65 -35.96 -13.78
N LEU A 140 -20.73 -36.02 -14.57
CA LEU A 140 -22.07 -36.26 -14.03
C LEU A 140 -22.35 -37.72 -13.66
N SER A 141 -21.72 -38.71 -14.33
CA SER A 141 -22.15 -40.12 -14.22
C SER A 141 -21.06 -41.15 -13.97
N SER A 142 -19.78 -40.76 -13.87
CA SER A 142 -18.66 -41.72 -13.70
C SER A 142 -18.18 -41.81 -12.24
N PRO A 143 -17.34 -42.79 -11.87
CA PRO A 143 -16.70 -42.85 -10.55
C PRO A 143 -15.81 -41.63 -10.27
N ILE A 144 -15.60 -41.29 -8.99
CA ILE A 144 -14.86 -40.09 -8.54
C ILE A 144 -13.48 -39.97 -9.21
N SER A 145 -12.75 -41.07 -9.39
CA SER A 145 -11.44 -41.07 -10.06
C SER A 145 -11.50 -40.51 -11.49
N HIS A 146 -12.50 -40.91 -12.28
CA HIS A 146 -12.73 -40.41 -13.63
C HIS A 146 -13.25 -38.97 -13.64
N GLN A 147 -14.12 -38.62 -12.68
CA GLN A 147 -14.60 -37.23 -12.53
C GLN A 147 -13.43 -36.28 -12.24
N LYS A 148 -12.51 -36.67 -11.34
CA LYS A 148 -11.31 -35.89 -11.02
C LYS A 148 -10.41 -35.68 -12.22
N LEU A 149 -10.17 -36.73 -13.01
CA LEU A 149 -9.38 -36.61 -14.24
C LEU A 149 -10.05 -35.67 -15.25
N ALA A 150 -11.36 -35.78 -15.44
CA ALA A 150 -12.13 -34.91 -16.31
C ALA A 150 -12.06 -33.44 -15.84
N CYS A 151 -12.15 -33.19 -14.53
CA CYS A 151 -11.97 -31.86 -13.94
C CYS A 151 -10.57 -31.31 -14.20
N SER A 152 -9.52 -32.12 -14.00
CA SER A 152 -8.14 -31.71 -14.29
C SER A 152 -7.94 -31.37 -15.78
N LEU A 153 -8.59 -32.10 -16.69
CA LEU A 153 -8.53 -31.79 -18.13
C LEU A 153 -9.27 -30.49 -18.48
N ILE A 154 -10.43 -30.23 -17.88
CA ILE A 154 -11.13 -28.96 -18.03
C ILE A 154 -10.23 -27.81 -17.56
N LEU A 155 -9.60 -27.93 -16.40
CA LEU A 155 -8.67 -26.92 -15.88
C LEU A 155 -7.48 -26.70 -16.83
N ALA A 156 -6.88 -27.77 -17.35
CA ALA A 156 -5.79 -27.66 -18.32
C ALA A 156 -6.24 -26.95 -19.61
N ILE A 157 -7.43 -27.26 -20.13
CA ILE A 157 -8.01 -26.56 -21.28
C ILE A 157 -8.22 -25.08 -20.94
N MET A 158 -8.84 -24.76 -19.81
CA MET A 158 -9.09 -23.38 -19.38
C MET A 158 -7.79 -22.58 -19.25
N GLN A 159 -6.79 -23.14 -18.57
CA GLN A 159 -5.47 -22.52 -18.43
C GLN A 159 -4.83 -22.26 -19.79
N GLU A 160 -4.87 -23.23 -20.71
CA GLU A 160 -4.34 -23.02 -22.05
C GLU A 160 -5.08 -21.92 -22.79
N PHE A 161 -6.42 -21.86 -22.75
CA PHE A 161 -7.16 -20.78 -23.42
C PHE A 161 -7.04 -19.41 -22.74
N ALA A 162 -6.65 -19.34 -21.46
CA ALA A 162 -6.40 -18.09 -20.75
C ALA A 162 -5.13 -17.38 -21.22
N ILE A 163 -4.11 -18.13 -21.64
CA ILE A 163 -2.80 -17.62 -22.09
C ILE A 163 -2.95 -16.81 -23.38
N THR A 164 -2.58 -15.52 -23.31
CA THR A 164 -2.60 -14.58 -24.44
C THR A 164 -1.21 -14.05 -24.85
N VAL A 165 -0.22 -14.01 -23.93
CA VAL A 165 1.05 -13.28 -24.14
C VAL A 165 2.28 -14.20 -24.26
N LYS A 166 2.30 -15.39 -23.62
CA LYS A 166 3.43 -16.35 -23.72
C LYS A 166 3.45 -17.10 -25.07
N SER A 167 3.61 -16.36 -26.17
CA SER A 167 3.50 -16.84 -27.56
C SER A 167 4.52 -17.92 -27.94
N ALA A 168 5.63 -18.04 -27.21
CA ALA A 168 6.68 -19.03 -27.48
C ALA A 168 6.26 -20.48 -27.15
N ASP A 169 5.36 -20.69 -26.19
CA ASP A 169 5.09 -22.03 -25.63
C ASP A 169 4.08 -22.87 -26.45
N VAL A 170 3.41 -22.27 -27.45
CA VAL A 170 2.38 -22.95 -28.26
C VAL A 170 2.60 -22.76 -29.77
N GLY A 171 3.53 -21.89 -30.16
CA GLY A 171 3.85 -21.62 -31.56
C GLY A 171 2.76 -20.84 -32.31
N LEU A 172 2.02 -19.97 -31.61
CA LEU A 172 0.94 -19.14 -32.18
C LEU A 172 1.24 -17.66 -31.95
N ILE A 173 0.82 -16.82 -32.89
CA ILE A 173 0.88 -15.37 -32.74
C ILE A 173 -0.21 -14.87 -31.78
N TRP A 174 0.03 -13.71 -31.15
CA TRP A 174 -0.88 -13.09 -30.19
C TRP A 174 -2.33 -12.93 -30.73
N GLU A 175 -2.50 -12.47 -31.98
CA GLU A 175 -3.82 -12.24 -32.57
C GLU A 175 -4.66 -13.53 -32.65
N VAL A 176 -4.00 -14.68 -32.82
CA VAL A 176 -4.65 -16.00 -32.82
C VAL A 176 -5.03 -16.40 -31.39
N HIS A 177 -4.11 -16.23 -30.43
CA HIS A 177 -4.41 -16.47 -29.00
C HIS A 177 -5.62 -15.66 -28.53
N PHE A 178 -5.65 -14.37 -28.85
CA PHE A 178 -6.74 -13.47 -28.51
C PHE A 178 -8.09 -13.93 -29.11
N ARG A 179 -8.10 -14.30 -30.39
CA ARG A 179 -9.31 -14.79 -31.08
C ARG A 179 -9.83 -16.08 -30.48
N LEU A 180 -8.94 -17.03 -30.17
CA LEU A 180 -9.28 -18.29 -29.54
C LEU A 180 -9.84 -18.10 -28.13
N LYS A 181 -9.21 -17.24 -27.31
CA LYS A 181 -9.71 -16.87 -25.98
C LYS A 181 -11.13 -16.28 -26.07
N LYS A 182 -11.34 -15.30 -26.96
CA LYS A 182 -12.66 -14.68 -27.18
C LYS A 182 -13.72 -15.70 -27.63
N SER A 183 -13.36 -16.65 -28.50
CA SER A 183 -14.25 -17.74 -28.91
C SER A 183 -14.60 -18.65 -27.74
N PHE A 184 -13.62 -19.03 -26.92
CA PHE A 184 -13.81 -19.88 -25.74
C PHE A 184 -14.71 -19.22 -24.69
N GLU A 185 -14.48 -17.93 -24.41
CA GLU A 185 -15.32 -17.11 -23.52
C GLU A 185 -16.79 -17.07 -23.97
N ALA A 186 -17.02 -16.96 -25.28
CA ALA A 186 -18.36 -16.83 -25.85
C ALA A 186 -19.13 -18.15 -25.91
N LEU A 187 -18.45 -19.28 -26.14
CA LEU A 187 -19.10 -20.56 -26.48
C LEU A 187 -19.06 -21.59 -25.35
N ASP A 188 -18.00 -21.62 -24.54
CA ASP A 188 -17.71 -22.77 -23.67
C ASP A 188 -17.66 -22.39 -22.19
N LEU A 189 -17.10 -21.22 -21.84
CA LEU A 189 -16.88 -20.82 -20.45
C LEU A 189 -18.17 -20.83 -19.61
N LYS A 190 -19.28 -20.33 -20.18
CA LYS A 190 -20.62 -20.36 -19.54
C LYS A 190 -21.13 -21.78 -19.33
N ARG A 191 -20.88 -22.67 -20.28
CA ARG A 191 -21.31 -24.06 -20.19
C ARG A 191 -20.55 -24.78 -19.08
N ILE A 192 -19.22 -24.60 -19.04
CA ILE A 192 -18.35 -25.14 -17.98
C ILE A 192 -18.86 -24.72 -16.61
N PHE A 193 -19.07 -23.42 -16.42
CA PHE A 193 -19.65 -22.90 -15.17
C PHE A 193 -20.95 -23.61 -14.77
N ARG A 194 -21.92 -23.71 -15.68
CA ARG A 194 -23.26 -24.24 -15.35
C ARG A 194 -23.23 -25.69 -14.92
N PHE A 195 -22.54 -26.58 -15.65
CA PHE A 195 -22.54 -27.99 -15.24
C PHE A 195 -21.67 -28.21 -14.00
N THR A 196 -20.56 -27.47 -13.82
CA THR A 196 -19.74 -27.59 -12.61
C THR A 196 -20.51 -27.13 -11.37
N VAL A 197 -21.23 -26.01 -11.45
CA VAL A 197 -22.11 -25.54 -10.37
C VAL A 197 -23.24 -26.55 -10.10
N GLY A 198 -23.83 -27.14 -11.14
CA GLY A 198 -24.87 -28.16 -10.97
C GLY A 198 -24.36 -29.42 -10.23
N VAL A 199 -23.11 -29.82 -10.46
CA VAL A 199 -22.48 -30.94 -9.72
C VAL A 199 -22.21 -30.53 -8.27
N LEU A 200 -21.69 -29.32 -8.02
CA LEU A 200 -21.50 -28.79 -6.68
C LEU A 200 -22.82 -28.72 -5.90
N GLU A 201 -23.91 -28.31 -6.55
CA GLU A 201 -25.24 -28.33 -5.96
C GLU A 201 -25.64 -29.74 -5.52
N GLN A 202 -25.48 -30.75 -6.39
CA GLN A 202 -25.78 -32.15 -6.04
C GLN A 202 -24.95 -32.62 -4.84
N ILE A 203 -23.67 -32.25 -4.77
CA ILE A 203 -22.79 -32.58 -3.64
C ILE A 203 -23.30 -31.93 -2.35
N VAL A 204 -23.61 -30.63 -2.37
CA VAL A 204 -24.14 -29.93 -1.19
C VAL A 204 -25.48 -30.51 -0.73
N ARG A 205 -26.38 -30.79 -1.69
CA ARG A 205 -27.70 -31.38 -1.41
C ARG A 205 -27.62 -32.82 -0.88
N SER A 206 -26.52 -33.54 -1.12
CA SER A 206 -26.30 -34.87 -0.54
C SER A 206 -26.18 -34.86 0.99
N GLY A 207 -25.75 -33.72 1.57
CA GLY A 207 -25.62 -33.53 3.02
C GLY A 207 -24.46 -34.28 3.69
N LEU A 208 -23.68 -35.08 2.94
CA LEU A 208 -22.50 -35.78 3.45
C LEU A 208 -21.35 -34.80 3.62
N ARG A 209 -20.46 -34.96 4.60
CA ARG A 209 -19.28 -34.08 4.70
C ARG A 209 -18.27 -34.38 3.57
N PRO A 210 -17.61 -33.36 2.99
CA PRO A 210 -16.60 -33.58 1.97
C PRO A 210 -15.32 -34.10 2.64
N GLU A 211 -15.14 -35.43 2.66
CA GLU A 211 -13.95 -36.11 3.19
C GLU A 211 -13.30 -36.99 2.11
N GLY A 212 -12.00 -37.30 2.28
CA GLY A 212 -11.26 -38.19 1.39
C GLY A 212 -11.30 -37.78 -0.10
N GLU A 213 -11.63 -38.73 -0.98
CA GLU A 213 -11.71 -38.48 -2.43
C GLU A 213 -12.79 -37.47 -2.81
N GLN A 214 -13.90 -37.42 -2.05
CA GLN A 214 -14.99 -36.48 -2.30
C GLN A 214 -14.55 -35.04 -2.00
N ALA A 215 -13.73 -34.83 -0.97
CA ALA A 215 -13.12 -33.52 -0.68
C ALA A 215 -12.23 -33.05 -1.84
N LEU A 216 -11.40 -33.94 -2.37
CA LEU A 216 -10.50 -33.63 -3.49
C LEU A 216 -11.28 -33.28 -4.77
N LEU A 217 -12.34 -34.02 -5.07
CA LEU A 217 -13.23 -33.70 -6.18
C LEU A 217 -13.91 -32.34 -5.98
N THR A 218 -14.44 -32.09 -4.78
CA THR A 218 -15.07 -30.81 -4.43
C THR A 218 -14.08 -29.66 -4.60
N LYS A 219 -12.83 -29.84 -4.17
CA LYS A 219 -11.75 -28.87 -4.39
C LYS A 219 -11.57 -28.56 -5.87
N GLN A 220 -11.44 -29.58 -6.72
CA GLN A 220 -11.25 -29.39 -8.16
C GLN A 220 -12.44 -28.70 -8.83
N LEU A 221 -13.67 -29.06 -8.47
CA LEU A 221 -14.88 -28.40 -8.96
C LEU A 221 -14.92 -26.93 -8.53
N LEU A 222 -14.60 -26.63 -7.27
CA LEU A 222 -14.48 -25.25 -6.78
C LEU A 222 -13.40 -24.48 -7.53
N THR A 223 -12.22 -25.07 -7.75
CA THR A 223 -11.14 -24.43 -8.52
C THR A 223 -11.57 -24.13 -9.97
N ILE A 224 -12.37 -24.99 -10.61
CA ILE A 224 -12.94 -24.69 -11.93
C ILE A 224 -13.82 -23.45 -11.85
N VAL A 225 -14.76 -23.42 -10.90
CA VAL A 225 -15.68 -22.28 -10.75
C VAL A 225 -14.95 -20.99 -10.40
N GLU A 226 -14.00 -21.05 -9.47
CA GLU A 226 -13.11 -19.95 -9.12
C GLU A 226 -12.37 -19.44 -10.35
N THR A 227 -11.76 -20.32 -11.14
CA THR A 227 -11.04 -19.95 -12.36
C THR A 227 -11.96 -19.29 -13.39
N VAL A 228 -13.22 -19.74 -13.50
CA VAL A 228 -14.21 -19.08 -14.36
C VAL A 228 -14.56 -17.68 -13.84
N LEU A 229 -14.78 -17.51 -12.53
CA LEU A 229 -15.17 -16.23 -11.95
C LEU A 229 -14.02 -15.23 -11.93
N CYS A 230 -12.78 -15.68 -11.73
CA CYS A 230 -11.56 -14.87 -11.81
C CYS A 230 -11.07 -14.66 -13.26
N TRP A 231 -11.83 -15.11 -14.27
CA TRP A 231 -11.39 -15.08 -15.66
C TRP A 231 -11.21 -13.65 -16.18
N SER A 232 -10.01 -13.35 -16.69
CA SER A 232 -9.70 -12.04 -17.28
C SER A 232 -10.35 -11.86 -18.65
N HIS A 233 -11.61 -11.41 -18.67
CA HIS A 233 -12.37 -11.20 -19.90
C HIS A 233 -11.70 -10.21 -20.85
N VAL A 234 -11.72 -10.55 -22.13
CA VAL A 234 -11.18 -9.71 -23.19
C VAL A 234 -12.09 -8.50 -23.43
N SER A 235 -11.56 -7.27 -23.25
CA SER A 235 -12.31 -6.05 -23.57
C SER A 235 -12.43 -5.84 -25.09
N PRO A 236 -13.63 -5.56 -25.63
CA PRO A 236 -13.83 -5.36 -27.07
C PRO A 236 -13.27 -4.04 -27.62
N LEU A 237 -12.83 -3.09 -26.77
CA LEU A 237 -12.49 -1.71 -27.16
C LEU A 237 -10.99 -1.38 -27.18
N LEU A 238 -10.10 -2.35 -27.03
CA LEU A 238 -8.66 -2.05 -26.85
C LEU A 238 -7.88 -1.97 -28.17
N SER A 239 -7.09 -0.89 -28.30
CA SER A 239 -6.10 -0.72 -29.37
C SER A 239 -4.80 -1.48 -29.07
N LYS A 240 -4.02 -1.81 -30.12
CA LYS A 240 -2.71 -2.48 -30.03
C LYS A 240 -1.67 -1.75 -29.15
N ARG A 241 -1.92 -0.51 -28.71
CA ARG A 241 -0.99 0.29 -27.87
C ARG A 241 -1.08 0.01 -26.36
N LEU A 242 -2.05 -0.80 -25.91
CA LEU A 242 -2.31 -1.10 -24.49
C LEU A 242 -1.90 -2.52 -24.07
N ILE A 243 -1.02 -3.17 -24.84
CA ILE A 243 -0.54 -4.54 -24.60
C ILE A 243 0.13 -4.66 -23.23
N GLY A 244 0.99 -3.69 -22.85
CA GLY A 244 1.65 -3.66 -21.54
C GLY A 244 0.70 -3.46 -20.35
N ALA A 245 -0.49 -2.89 -20.56
CA ALA A 245 -1.50 -2.77 -19.52
C ALA A 245 -2.19 -4.12 -19.23
N PHE A 246 -2.29 -5.01 -20.23
CA PHE A 246 -2.79 -6.36 -20.02
C PHE A 246 -1.75 -7.26 -19.36
N GLU A 247 -0.46 -7.05 -19.66
CA GLU A 247 0.66 -7.70 -18.94
C GLU A 247 0.64 -7.31 -17.46
N ALA A 248 0.54 -6.01 -17.15
CA ALA A 248 0.44 -5.53 -15.77
C ALA A 248 -0.80 -6.06 -15.01
N ILE A 249 -1.93 -6.28 -15.70
CA ILE A 249 -3.14 -6.90 -15.10
C ILE A 249 -2.96 -8.42 -14.91
N TYR A 250 -2.20 -9.08 -15.78
CA TYR A 250 -1.90 -10.52 -15.65
C TYR A 250 -0.81 -10.79 -14.60
N GLU A 251 0.07 -9.82 -14.38
CA GLU A 251 1.12 -9.81 -13.36
C GLU A 251 0.64 -9.25 -12.02
N SER A 252 -0.55 -8.66 -11.94
CA SER A 252 -1.11 -8.19 -10.67
C SER A 252 -1.64 -9.35 -9.83
N ASP A 253 -1.28 -9.41 -8.55
CA ASP A 253 -1.76 -10.42 -7.59
C ASP A 253 -3.27 -10.34 -7.29
N THR A 254 -3.95 -9.27 -7.73
CA THR A 254 -5.38 -9.07 -7.50
C THR A 254 -6.21 -9.49 -8.70
N ALA A 255 -7.14 -10.43 -8.50
CA ALA A 255 -8.07 -10.84 -9.55
C ALA A 255 -8.93 -9.65 -10.08
N PRO A 256 -9.13 -9.57 -11.41
CA PRO A 256 -9.89 -8.49 -12.04
C PRO A 256 -11.38 -8.57 -11.67
N ALA A 257 -12.09 -7.45 -11.79
CA ALA A 257 -13.53 -7.42 -11.53
C ALA A 257 -14.31 -8.33 -12.48
N LEU A 258 -15.36 -8.99 -11.96
CA LEU A 258 -16.23 -9.88 -12.73
C LEU A 258 -17.04 -9.09 -13.76
N ARG A 259 -16.62 -9.17 -15.03
CA ARG A 259 -17.24 -8.47 -16.16
C ARG A 259 -17.75 -9.45 -17.20
N LEU A 260 -19.03 -9.82 -17.07
CA LEU A 260 -19.67 -10.79 -17.95
C LEU A 260 -20.39 -10.12 -19.13
N SER A 261 -20.52 -10.87 -20.23
CA SER A 261 -21.31 -10.45 -21.39
C SER A 261 -22.81 -10.67 -21.16
N LEU A 262 -23.65 -10.12 -22.05
CA LEU A 262 -25.11 -10.25 -21.97
C LEU A 262 -25.60 -11.71 -22.02
N SER A 263 -24.84 -12.63 -22.63
CA SER A 263 -25.21 -14.04 -22.70
C SER A 263 -25.19 -14.74 -21.35
N TRP A 264 -24.59 -14.14 -20.32
CA TRP A 264 -24.56 -14.70 -18.96
C TRP A 264 -25.75 -14.29 -18.11
N ARG A 265 -26.57 -13.34 -18.58
CA ARG A 265 -27.65 -12.74 -17.78
C ARG A 265 -28.63 -13.76 -17.23
N ASP A 266 -29.05 -14.75 -18.02
CA ASP A 266 -29.98 -15.81 -17.61
C ASP A 266 -29.41 -16.77 -16.57
N THR A 267 -28.10 -16.71 -16.30
CA THR A 267 -27.41 -17.55 -15.33
C THR A 267 -27.01 -16.74 -14.10
N ILE A 268 -26.26 -15.65 -14.27
CA ILE A 268 -25.70 -14.89 -13.12
C ILE A 268 -26.75 -14.11 -12.33
N MET A 269 -27.88 -13.76 -12.95
CA MET A 269 -28.94 -12.98 -12.30
C MET A 269 -29.95 -13.84 -11.54
N GLN A 270 -29.81 -15.18 -11.54
CA GLN A 270 -30.71 -16.06 -10.80
C GLN A 270 -30.45 -15.93 -9.29
N PRO A 271 -31.44 -15.54 -8.47
CA PRO A 271 -31.26 -15.41 -7.03
C PRO A 271 -30.79 -16.72 -6.37
N GLU A 272 -31.25 -17.86 -6.88
CA GLU A 272 -30.92 -19.19 -6.40
C GLU A 272 -29.43 -19.50 -6.57
N LEU A 273 -28.78 -18.93 -7.59
CA LEU A 273 -27.35 -19.12 -7.82
C LEU A 273 -26.55 -18.47 -6.68
N LEU A 274 -26.88 -17.23 -6.31
CA LEU A 274 -26.21 -16.54 -5.20
C LEU A 274 -26.41 -17.30 -3.89
N ALA A 275 -27.66 -17.67 -3.59
CA ALA A 275 -27.97 -18.46 -2.40
C ALA A 275 -27.15 -19.77 -2.36
N LEU A 276 -27.04 -20.47 -3.49
CA LEU A 276 -26.25 -21.69 -3.62
C LEU A 276 -24.76 -21.46 -3.31
N PHE A 277 -24.14 -20.36 -3.76
CA PHE A 277 -22.72 -20.10 -3.44
C PHE A 277 -22.48 -19.86 -1.94
N PHE A 278 -23.42 -19.20 -1.26
CA PHE A 278 -23.36 -19.07 0.20
C PHE A 278 -23.59 -20.42 0.89
N GLU A 279 -24.51 -21.25 0.40
CA GLU A 279 -24.71 -22.62 0.89
C GLU A 279 -23.46 -23.50 0.69
N ILE A 280 -22.80 -23.41 -0.47
CA ILE A 280 -21.54 -24.11 -0.76
C ILE A 280 -20.45 -23.70 0.24
N HIS A 281 -20.28 -22.40 0.48
CA HIS A 281 -19.29 -21.92 1.44
C HIS A 281 -19.60 -22.45 2.86
N MET A 282 -20.86 -22.35 3.30
CA MET A 282 -21.28 -22.89 4.60
C MET A 282 -21.04 -24.39 4.73
N TYR A 283 -21.17 -25.15 3.65
CA TYR A 283 -20.93 -26.58 3.60
C TYR A 283 -19.43 -26.93 3.68
N VAL A 284 -18.54 -26.13 3.08
CA VAL A 284 -17.09 -26.43 3.03
C VAL A 284 -16.23 -25.68 4.07
N ARG A 285 -16.78 -24.68 4.78
CA ARG A 285 -16.00 -23.75 5.62
C ARG A 285 -15.11 -24.39 6.69
N SER A 286 -15.47 -25.59 7.18
CA SER A 286 -14.68 -26.30 8.18
C SER A 286 -13.38 -26.89 7.64
N ASN A 287 -13.20 -26.95 6.32
CA ASN A 287 -11.99 -27.43 5.66
C ASN A 287 -11.25 -26.25 5.01
N PRO A 288 -10.08 -25.81 5.54
CA PRO A 288 -9.34 -24.65 5.02
C PRO A 288 -9.02 -24.73 3.52
N ASP A 289 -8.71 -25.92 3.02
CA ASP A 289 -8.38 -26.16 1.59
C ASP A 289 -9.55 -25.93 0.63
N LEU A 290 -10.78 -26.00 1.15
CA LEU A 290 -12.03 -25.80 0.40
C LEU A 290 -12.66 -24.43 0.70
N ALA A 291 -12.49 -23.94 1.92
CA ALA A 291 -12.99 -22.65 2.38
C ALA A 291 -12.42 -21.50 1.53
N SER A 292 -11.10 -21.49 1.30
CA SER A 292 -10.43 -20.45 0.50
C SER A 292 -11.01 -20.30 -0.91
N PRO A 293 -11.04 -21.33 -1.79
CA PRO A 293 -11.57 -21.17 -3.14
C PRO A 293 -13.08 -20.84 -3.17
N SER A 294 -13.87 -21.37 -2.22
CA SER A 294 -15.29 -21.01 -2.11
C SER A 294 -15.51 -19.54 -1.74
N LEU A 295 -14.65 -18.99 -0.88
CA LEU A 295 -14.72 -17.60 -0.45
C LEU A 295 -14.23 -16.67 -1.57
N THR A 296 -13.19 -17.06 -2.33
CA THR A 296 -12.79 -16.33 -3.55
C THR A 296 -13.94 -16.23 -4.55
N CYS A 297 -14.73 -17.29 -4.73
CA CYS A 297 -15.93 -17.25 -5.58
C CYS A 297 -16.92 -16.17 -5.11
N LEU A 298 -17.22 -16.12 -3.80
CA LEU A 298 -18.11 -15.10 -3.23
C LEU A 298 -17.54 -13.68 -3.44
N VAL A 299 -16.26 -13.48 -3.16
CA VAL A 299 -15.55 -12.21 -3.40
C VAL A 299 -15.68 -11.77 -4.87
N GLN A 300 -15.51 -12.68 -5.83
CA GLN A 300 -15.67 -12.34 -7.25
C GLN A 300 -17.11 -11.97 -7.60
N LEU A 301 -18.10 -12.70 -7.07
CA LEU A 301 -19.51 -12.40 -7.26
C LEU A 301 -19.91 -11.02 -6.70
N ALA A 302 -19.23 -10.54 -5.65
CA ALA A 302 -19.39 -9.19 -5.11
C ALA A 302 -18.83 -8.08 -6.04
N SER A 303 -18.04 -8.42 -7.07
CA SER A 303 -17.43 -7.47 -8.00
C SER A 303 -18.16 -7.33 -9.35
N LEU A 304 -19.36 -7.92 -9.46
CA LEU A 304 -20.11 -7.96 -10.71
C LEU A 304 -20.35 -6.56 -11.28
N SER A 305 -19.82 -6.32 -12.49
CA SER A 305 -19.91 -5.02 -13.16
C SER A 305 -20.02 -5.15 -14.68
N GLY A 306 -20.32 -4.05 -15.36
CA GLY A 306 -20.39 -3.98 -16.82
C GLY A 306 -21.79 -4.20 -17.41
N VAL A 307 -21.84 -4.61 -18.69
CA VAL A 307 -23.05 -4.60 -19.50
C VAL A 307 -24.15 -5.54 -19.02
N VAL A 308 -23.78 -6.63 -18.32
CA VAL A 308 -24.74 -7.63 -17.83
C VAL A 308 -25.76 -7.03 -16.85
N VAL A 309 -25.31 -6.10 -16.00
CA VAL A 309 -26.11 -5.37 -15.00
C VAL A 309 -26.40 -3.90 -15.38
N SER A 310 -26.14 -3.50 -16.63
CA SER A 310 -26.26 -2.10 -17.07
C SER A 310 -27.69 -1.53 -17.09
N ALA A 311 -28.72 -2.39 -17.11
CA ALA A 311 -30.11 -1.94 -17.12
C ALA A 311 -30.52 -1.39 -15.74
N SER A 312 -31.32 -0.32 -15.76
CA SER A 312 -31.81 0.38 -14.57
C SER A 312 -32.74 -0.51 -13.74
N ASN A 313 -32.19 -1.11 -12.68
CA ASN A 313 -32.81 -1.94 -11.61
C ASN A 313 -32.06 -3.26 -11.39
N LEU A 314 -31.46 -3.85 -12.42
CA LEU A 314 -30.84 -5.17 -12.33
C LEU A 314 -29.66 -5.16 -11.36
N LYS A 315 -28.85 -4.11 -11.41
CA LYS A 315 -27.72 -3.95 -10.49
C LYS A 315 -28.17 -3.86 -9.03
N GLN A 316 -29.27 -3.17 -8.76
CA GLN A 316 -29.85 -3.04 -7.43
C GLN A 316 -30.44 -4.38 -6.96
N GLN A 317 -31.23 -5.06 -7.80
CA GLN A 317 -31.81 -6.38 -7.47
C GLN A 317 -30.72 -7.42 -7.16
N TYR A 318 -29.63 -7.41 -7.93
CA TYR A 318 -28.50 -8.29 -7.66
C TYR A 318 -27.84 -7.98 -6.31
N LEU A 319 -27.62 -6.70 -6.00
CA LEU A 319 -27.08 -6.28 -4.70
C LEU A 319 -27.97 -6.72 -3.54
N GLU A 320 -29.29 -6.50 -3.66
CA GLU A 320 -30.27 -6.89 -2.63
C GLU A 320 -30.21 -8.39 -2.35
N ASN A 321 -30.20 -9.22 -3.39
CA ASN A 321 -30.08 -10.67 -3.23
C ASN A 321 -28.74 -11.08 -2.60
N TYR A 322 -27.63 -10.49 -3.06
CA TYR A 322 -26.30 -10.78 -2.53
C TYR A 322 -26.20 -10.41 -1.05
N VAL A 323 -26.62 -9.20 -0.67
CA VAL A 323 -26.55 -8.70 0.71
C VAL A 323 -27.47 -9.50 1.62
N ASN A 324 -28.67 -9.88 1.16
CA ASN A 324 -29.56 -10.73 1.95
C ASN A 324 -28.94 -12.10 2.26
N SER A 325 -28.37 -12.78 1.26
CA SER A 325 -27.68 -14.06 1.48
C SER A 325 -26.42 -13.92 2.33
N PHE A 326 -25.66 -12.84 2.15
CA PHE A 326 -24.48 -12.54 2.95
C PHE A 326 -24.82 -12.29 4.42
N LEU A 327 -25.83 -11.45 4.70
CA LEU A 327 -26.28 -11.19 6.07
C LEU A 327 -26.87 -12.44 6.74
N ASN A 328 -27.59 -13.27 5.97
CA ASN A 328 -28.07 -14.54 6.46
C ASN A 328 -26.91 -15.44 6.88
N MET A 329 -25.85 -15.56 6.07
CA MET A 329 -24.64 -16.30 6.44
C MET A 329 -24.01 -15.73 7.72
N MET A 330 -23.81 -14.40 7.77
CA MET A 330 -23.20 -13.72 8.92
C MET A 330 -23.98 -13.92 10.24
N ALA A 331 -25.30 -14.13 10.18
CA ALA A 331 -26.11 -14.39 11.36
C ALA A 331 -25.84 -15.76 12.01
N TYR A 332 -25.28 -16.72 11.28
CA TYR A 332 -25.03 -18.10 11.76
C TYR A 332 -23.56 -18.43 11.97
N ILE A 333 -22.63 -17.55 11.59
CA ILE A 333 -21.19 -17.80 11.69
C ILE A 333 -20.51 -16.88 12.69
N GLN A 334 -19.50 -17.43 13.36
CA GLN A 334 -18.38 -16.66 13.88
C GLN A 334 -17.24 -16.85 12.87
N PRO A 335 -16.80 -15.80 12.17
CA PRO A 335 -15.70 -15.91 11.20
C PRO A 335 -14.42 -16.39 11.86
N VAL A 336 -13.80 -17.41 11.27
CA VAL A 336 -12.45 -17.84 11.64
C VAL A 336 -11.43 -16.85 11.08
N GLU A 337 -10.26 -16.72 11.69
CA GLU A 337 -9.16 -15.82 11.29
C GLU A 337 -8.95 -15.74 9.76
N ARG A 338 -8.74 -16.88 9.08
CA ARG A 338 -8.53 -16.91 7.63
C ARG A 338 -9.76 -16.53 6.78
N GLU A 339 -10.98 -16.70 7.30
CA GLU A 339 -12.20 -16.24 6.61
C GLU A 339 -12.28 -14.71 6.57
N MET A 340 -11.62 -14.01 7.50
CA MET A 340 -11.69 -12.56 7.62
C MET A 340 -11.12 -11.84 6.38
N LEU A 341 -10.10 -12.42 5.73
CA LEU A 341 -9.52 -11.86 4.51
C LEU A 341 -10.53 -11.80 3.36
N GLY A 342 -11.35 -12.83 3.21
CA GLY A 342 -12.36 -12.85 2.15
C GLY A 342 -13.62 -12.07 2.52
N ILE A 343 -14.03 -12.07 3.79
CA ILE A 343 -15.17 -11.25 4.25
C ILE A 343 -14.86 -9.76 4.09
N SER A 344 -13.66 -9.32 4.50
CA SER A 344 -13.22 -7.94 4.30
C SER A 344 -13.12 -7.58 2.81
N ASP A 345 -12.70 -8.51 1.94
CA ASP A 345 -12.71 -8.28 0.49
C ASP A 345 -14.13 -8.21 -0.08
N ILE A 346 -15.09 -9.00 0.41
CA ILE A 346 -16.50 -8.88 -0.01
C ILE A 346 -17.01 -7.45 0.25
N TYR A 347 -16.84 -6.92 1.47
CA TYR A 347 -17.24 -5.53 1.77
C TYR A 347 -16.56 -4.53 0.85
N ARG A 348 -15.24 -4.68 0.65
CA ARG A 348 -14.46 -3.80 -0.22
C ARG A 348 -14.98 -3.84 -1.66
N ARG A 349 -15.26 -5.02 -2.22
CA ARG A 349 -15.80 -5.18 -3.58
C ARG A 349 -17.22 -4.60 -3.69
N LEU A 350 -18.10 -4.88 -2.74
CA LEU A 350 -19.45 -4.32 -2.75
C LEU A 350 -19.42 -2.78 -2.74
N ILE A 351 -18.65 -2.17 -1.85
CA ILE A 351 -18.55 -0.72 -1.74
C ILE A 351 -17.85 -0.09 -2.96
N GLN A 352 -16.86 -0.78 -3.55
CA GLN A 352 -16.16 -0.32 -4.75
C GLN A 352 -17.01 -0.37 -6.02
N PHE A 353 -17.83 -1.41 -6.21
CA PHE A 353 -18.50 -1.68 -7.49
C PHE A 353 -19.96 -1.22 -7.53
N PHE A 354 -20.61 -0.97 -6.39
CA PHE A 354 -21.99 -0.47 -6.31
C PHE A 354 -22.01 1.00 -5.89
N SER A 355 -23.00 1.76 -6.36
CA SER A 355 -23.03 3.21 -6.07
C SER A 355 -23.31 3.48 -4.59
N PRO A 356 -22.81 4.58 -4.02
CA PRO A 356 -23.02 4.95 -2.62
C PRO A 356 -24.50 4.89 -2.19
N ALA A 357 -25.41 5.42 -3.02
CA ALA A 357 -26.85 5.38 -2.76
C ALA A 357 -27.44 3.96 -2.66
N MET A 358 -26.91 3.00 -3.43
CA MET A 358 -27.36 1.60 -3.38
C MET A 358 -26.85 0.93 -2.10
N ILE A 359 -25.60 1.19 -1.71
CA ILE A 359 -25.03 0.70 -0.45
C ILE A 359 -25.79 1.29 0.74
N ALA A 360 -26.10 2.57 0.72
CA ALA A 360 -26.87 3.23 1.77
C ALA A 360 -28.30 2.66 1.93
N ALA A 361 -28.89 2.12 0.85
CA ALA A 361 -30.20 1.49 0.85
C ALA A 361 -30.20 0.03 1.37
N THR A 362 -29.03 -0.56 1.67
CA THR A 362 -28.94 -1.91 2.23
C THR A 362 -29.50 -1.98 3.66
N PRO A 363 -29.86 -3.19 4.16
CA PRO A 363 -30.37 -3.34 5.52
C PRO A 363 -29.38 -2.80 6.58
N PRO A 364 -29.84 -2.20 7.69
CA PRO A 364 -28.96 -1.63 8.73
C PRO A 364 -27.94 -2.62 9.30
N ALA A 365 -28.27 -3.91 9.32
CA ALA A 365 -27.38 -4.99 9.73
C ALA A 365 -26.09 -5.07 8.89
N PHE A 366 -26.08 -4.59 7.65
CA PHE A 366 -24.89 -4.50 6.81
C PHE A 366 -23.84 -3.56 7.40
N LEU A 367 -24.22 -2.33 7.74
CA LEU A 367 -23.33 -1.36 8.36
C LEU A 367 -22.95 -1.79 9.79
N GLN A 368 -23.88 -2.39 10.53
CA GLN A 368 -23.61 -2.91 11.87
C GLN A 368 -22.55 -4.02 11.84
N ASN A 369 -22.69 -5.01 10.95
CA ASN A 369 -21.72 -6.09 10.81
C ASN A 369 -20.36 -5.56 10.35
N LEU A 370 -20.32 -4.63 9.39
CA LEU A 370 -19.07 -3.95 8.99
C LEU A 370 -18.38 -3.32 10.21
N THR A 371 -19.13 -2.64 11.05
CA THR A 371 -18.62 -1.99 12.27
C THR A 371 -18.06 -3.00 13.25
N THR A 372 -18.85 -4.02 13.62
CA THR A 372 -18.43 -5.05 14.57
C THR A 372 -17.20 -5.81 14.09
N LEU A 373 -17.12 -6.17 12.81
CA LEU A 373 -15.98 -6.87 12.22
C LEU A 373 -14.73 -5.97 12.15
N THR A 374 -14.90 -4.69 11.84
CA THR A 374 -13.80 -3.71 11.88
C THR A 374 -13.24 -3.60 13.28
N CYS A 375 -14.09 -3.45 14.30
CA CYS A 375 -13.70 -3.42 15.72
C CYS A 375 -12.99 -4.71 16.15
N HIS A 376 -13.43 -5.86 15.65
CA HIS A 376 -12.77 -7.14 15.92
C HIS A 376 -11.37 -7.19 15.30
N CYS A 377 -11.21 -6.77 14.03
CA CYS A 377 -9.91 -6.74 13.35
C CYS A 377 -8.95 -5.73 13.98
N ILE A 378 -9.42 -4.59 14.49
CA ILE A 378 -8.60 -3.63 15.25
C ILE A 378 -7.98 -4.30 16.47
N ARG A 379 -8.76 -5.06 17.23
CA ARG A 379 -8.25 -5.77 18.42
C ARG A 379 -7.29 -6.89 18.01
N GLY A 380 -7.60 -7.63 16.94
CA GLY A 380 -6.73 -8.68 16.40
C GLY A 380 -5.39 -8.15 15.89
N SER A 381 -5.38 -7.02 15.18
CA SER A 381 -4.14 -6.46 14.59
C SER A 381 -3.14 -6.01 15.64
N VAL A 382 -3.61 -5.49 16.78
CA VAL A 382 -2.72 -5.11 17.90
C VAL A 382 -2.07 -6.34 18.55
N ILE A 383 -2.75 -7.48 18.55
CA ILE A 383 -2.18 -8.74 19.04
C ILE A 383 -1.12 -9.26 18.04
N GLU A 384 -1.40 -9.21 16.73
CA GLU A 384 -0.42 -9.62 15.69
C GLU A 384 0.87 -8.79 15.72
N GLU A 385 0.78 -7.49 15.99
CA GLU A 385 1.94 -6.61 16.13
C GLU A 385 2.94 -7.11 17.19
N GLY A 386 2.46 -7.78 18.25
CA GLY A 386 3.33 -8.34 19.29
C GLY A 386 3.88 -9.75 19.02
N VAL A 387 3.39 -10.47 18.00
CA VAL A 387 3.79 -11.88 17.73
C VAL A 387 4.67 -12.00 16.47
N ASN A 388 4.69 -10.97 15.61
CA ASN A 388 5.53 -10.89 14.40
C ASN A 388 5.40 -12.11 13.45
N ASP A 389 4.18 -12.61 13.26
CA ASP A 389 3.83 -13.78 12.44
C ASP A 389 2.77 -13.42 11.36
N ASP A 390 2.14 -14.42 10.72
CA ASP A 390 1.06 -14.27 9.70
C ASP A 390 0.18 -13.01 9.88
N THR A 391 0.08 -12.14 8.85
CA THR A 391 -0.52 -10.77 8.95
C THR A 391 -2.02 -10.69 8.58
N VAL A 392 -2.79 -11.68 9.01
CA VAL A 392 -4.19 -11.87 8.58
C VAL A 392 -5.11 -10.74 9.06
N TRP A 393 -5.04 -10.37 10.33
CA TRP A 393 -5.86 -9.32 10.94
C TRP A 393 -5.47 -7.94 10.41
N ARG A 394 -4.17 -7.66 10.26
CA ARG A 394 -3.68 -6.39 9.71
C ARG A 394 -4.12 -6.20 8.25
N GLU A 395 -4.01 -7.22 7.41
CA GLU A 395 -4.46 -7.14 6.01
C GLU A 395 -5.99 -7.00 5.93
N SER A 396 -6.73 -7.74 6.76
CA SER A 396 -8.20 -7.63 6.83
C SER A 396 -8.66 -6.26 7.31
N LEU A 397 -8.01 -5.71 8.34
CA LEU A 397 -8.27 -4.37 8.86
C LEU A 397 -8.04 -3.32 7.77
N ASN A 398 -6.93 -3.43 7.02
CA ASN A 398 -6.67 -2.54 5.90
C ASN A 398 -7.82 -2.58 4.89
N LYS A 399 -8.30 -3.75 4.47
CA LYS A 399 -9.45 -3.87 3.53
C LYS A 399 -10.75 -3.24 4.09
N PHE A 400 -11.01 -3.39 5.38
CA PHE A 400 -12.14 -2.73 6.04
C PHE A 400 -11.97 -1.20 6.08
N LEU A 401 -10.79 -0.70 6.41
CA LEU A 401 -10.52 0.74 6.46
C LEU A 401 -10.59 1.37 5.06
N HIS A 402 -10.16 0.69 3.99
CA HIS A 402 -10.41 1.15 2.62
C HIS A 402 -11.91 1.29 2.33
N SER A 403 -12.71 0.35 2.83
CA SER A 403 -14.17 0.39 2.72
C SER A 403 -14.74 1.58 3.48
N TRP A 404 -14.31 1.81 4.73
CA TRP A 404 -14.70 2.97 5.53
C TRP A 404 -14.29 4.29 4.90
N SER A 405 -13.09 4.40 4.34
CA SER A 405 -12.61 5.59 3.65
C SER A 405 -13.57 5.99 2.53
N SER A 406 -14.08 5.02 1.77
CA SER A 406 -15.10 5.29 0.74
C SER A 406 -16.42 5.75 1.37
N LEU A 407 -16.89 5.08 2.43
CA LEU A 407 -18.18 5.41 3.08
C LEU A 407 -18.20 6.80 3.73
N VAL A 408 -17.08 7.27 4.28
CA VAL A 408 -17.02 8.56 4.99
C VAL A 408 -16.79 9.76 4.06
N HIS A 409 -16.21 9.57 2.88
CA HIS A 409 -15.97 10.68 1.94
C HIS A 409 -17.13 10.89 0.94
N GLU A 410 -18.01 9.89 0.74
CA GLU A 410 -19.10 9.95 -0.22
C GLU A 410 -20.33 10.71 0.30
N SER A 411 -20.70 11.80 -0.38
CA SER A 411 -21.88 12.62 -0.01
C SER A 411 -23.22 11.97 -0.37
N ASP A 412 -23.24 11.12 -1.40
CA ASP A 412 -24.45 10.50 -1.95
C ASP A 412 -24.80 9.16 -1.25
N GLY A 413 -24.02 8.78 -0.24
CA GLY A 413 -24.14 7.53 0.50
C GLY A 413 -24.98 7.65 1.78
N TYR A 414 -24.47 7.06 2.87
CA TYR A 414 -25.12 7.13 4.17
C TYR A 414 -25.17 8.57 4.69
N SER A 415 -26.26 8.93 5.37
CA SER A 415 -26.34 10.22 6.06
C SER A 415 -25.35 10.29 7.23
N ASN A 416 -24.89 11.50 7.57
CA ASN A 416 -24.02 11.71 8.74
C ASN A 416 -24.65 11.19 10.04
N GLU A 417 -25.97 11.31 10.20
CA GLU A 417 -26.69 10.80 11.38
C GLU A 417 -26.61 9.26 11.48
N THR A 418 -26.72 8.57 10.35
CA THR A 418 -26.61 7.10 10.29
C THR A 418 -25.19 6.63 10.57
N LEU A 419 -24.17 7.35 10.08
CA LEU A 419 -22.76 7.01 10.27
C LEU A 419 -22.23 7.34 11.67
N MET A 420 -22.85 8.28 12.37
CA MET A 420 -22.32 8.83 13.63
C MET A 420 -21.99 7.75 14.67
N ASN A 421 -22.96 6.90 15.04
CA ASN A 421 -22.75 5.87 16.06
C ASN A 421 -21.74 4.79 15.64
N PRO A 422 -21.83 4.22 14.42
CA PRO A 422 -20.79 3.33 13.89
C PRO A 422 -19.38 3.93 13.93
N CYS A 423 -19.24 5.20 13.52
CA CYS A 423 -17.96 5.88 13.53
C CYS A 423 -17.40 6.05 14.95
N ILE A 424 -18.26 6.39 15.92
CA ILE A 424 -17.89 6.46 17.34
C ILE A 424 -17.35 5.13 17.83
N GLU A 425 -18.01 4.02 17.49
CA GLU A 425 -17.61 2.68 17.95
C GLU A 425 -16.24 2.26 17.38
N VAL A 426 -16.03 2.45 16.08
CA VAL A 426 -14.73 2.16 15.42
C VAL A 426 -13.63 3.03 15.99
N PHE A 427 -13.87 4.33 16.12
CA PHE A 427 -12.90 5.28 16.68
C PHE A 427 -12.52 4.92 18.12
N ASN A 428 -13.50 4.70 19.00
CA ASN A 428 -13.25 4.36 20.40
C ASN A 428 -12.49 3.04 20.51
N THR A 429 -12.83 2.04 19.68
CA THR A 429 -12.13 0.75 19.69
C THR A 429 -10.66 0.90 19.28
N TYR A 430 -10.39 1.68 18.22
CA TYR A 430 -9.01 1.96 17.79
C TYR A 430 -8.21 2.74 18.84
N LEU A 431 -8.84 3.75 19.47
CA LEU A 431 -8.20 4.52 20.52
C LEU A 431 -7.88 3.63 21.74
N GLN A 432 -8.86 2.86 22.22
CA GLN A 432 -8.69 1.96 23.35
C GLN A 432 -7.63 0.88 23.10
N SER A 433 -7.54 0.35 21.87
CA SER A 433 -6.52 -0.67 21.56
C SER A 433 -5.09 -0.13 21.58
N ARG A 434 -4.92 1.21 21.48
CA ARG A 434 -3.61 1.89 21.49
C ARG A 434 -3.24 2.49 22.83
N LEU A 435 -4.13 2.52 23.83
CA LEU A 435 -3.86 3.07 25.16
C LEU A 435 -3.51 1.99 26.17
N ALA A 436 -2.65 2.32 27.14
CA ALA A 436 -2.39 1.44 28.27
C ALA A 436 -3.60 1.34 29.23
N PRO A 437 -3.70 0.25 30.03
CA PRO A 437 -4.64 0.17 31.14
C PRO A 437 -4.47 1.37 32.11
N PRO A 438 -5.56 1.92 32.69
CA PRO A 438 -6.93 1.42 32.69
C PRO A 438 -7.81 1.87 31.51
N ASP A 439 -7.35 2.84 30.70
CA ASP A 439 -8.18 3.48 29.66
C ASP A 439 -8.19 2.68 28.35
N GLY A 440 -7.27 1.72 28.19
CA GLY A 440 -7.17 0.88 27.00
C GLY A 440 -6.68 -0.54 27.27
N THR A 441 -6.35 -1.22 26.17
CA THR A 441 -5.99 -2.64 26.14
C THR A 441 -4.65 -2.89 25.44
N ARG A 442 -3.81 -1.86 25.26
CA ARG A 442 -2.47 -2.04 24.71
C ARG A 442 -1.71 -3.05 25.59
N PRO A 443 -1.13 -4.12 25.02
CA PRO A 443 -0.32 -5.08 25.77
C PRO A 443 0.81 -4.37 26.52
N ALA A 444 1.21 -4.88 27.67
CA ALA A 444 2.44 -4.43 28.31
C ALA A 444 3.61 -5.08 27.57
N ASP A 445 4.57 -4.28 27.10
CA ASP A 445 5.76 -4.78 26.42
C ASP A 445 6.48 -5.80 27.31
N THR A 446 6.56 -7.05 26.85
CA THR A 446 7.15 -8.14 27.64
C THR A 446 8.67 -8.22 27.52
N GLU A 447 9.28 -7.70 26.46
CA GLU A 447 10.74 -7.57 26.31
C GLU A 447 11.03 -6.30 25.49
N GLU A 448 12.01 -5.50 25.92
CA GLU A 448 12.56 -4.39 25.11
C GLU A 448 13.33 -5.04 23.94
N ASP A 449 12.62 -5.42 22.89
CA ASP A 449 13.27 -5.74 21.62
C ASP A 449 14.06 -4.49 21.21
N ILE A 450 15.37 -4.66 21.04
CA ILE A 450 16.24 -3.61 20.53
C ILE A 450 15.73 -3.32 19.12
N LYS A 451 14.91 -2.27 19.00
CA LYS A 451 14.43 -1.76 17.72
C LYS A 451 15.64 -1.52 16.82
N ASP A 452 15.76 -2.28 15.74
CA ASP A 452 16.84 -2.14 14.77
C ASP A 452 16.85 -0.69 14.25
N GLU A 453 18.03 -0.12 13.98
CA GLU A 453 18.18 1.24 13.40
C GLU A 453 17.48 1.41 12.02
N LEU A 454 16.94 0.33 11.46
CA LEU A 454 16.20 0.26 10.21
C LEU A 454 14.67 0.29 10.38
N GLU A 455 14.14 0.39 11.61
CA GLU A 455 12.70 0.49 11.81
C GLU A 455 12.12 1.74 11.10
N GLU A 456 11.08 1.51 10.31
CA GLU A 456 10.37 2.59 9.63
C GLU A 456 9.69 3.50 10.66
N ASP A 457 9.73 4.81 10.42
CA ASP A 457 9.02 5.82 11.21
C ASP A 457 7.54 5.41 11.43
N GLU A 458 7.13 5.15 12.68
CA GLU A 458 5.79 4.64 13.02
C GLU A 458 4.65 5.52 12.46
N ARG A 459 4.88 6.83 12.38
CA ARG A 459 3.95 7.78 11.76
C ARG A 459 3.70 7.46 10.28
N LYS A 460 4.72 6.97 9.56
CA LYS A 460 4.60 6.54 8.16
C LYS A 460 3.93 5.17 8.07
N LEU A 461 4.34 4.23 8.92
CA LEU A 461 3.78 2.87 8.97
C LEU A 461 2.26 2.90 9.17
N HIS A 462 1.78 3.74 10.09
CA HIS A 462 0.35 3.85 10.43
C HIS A 462 -0.39 4.96 9.68
N SER A 463 0.26 5.70 8.77
CA SER A 463 -0.32 6.88 8.11
C SER A 463 -1.66 6.59 7.43
N ASN A 464 -1.75 5.54 6.61
CA ASN A 464 -2.97 5.18 5.88
C ASN A 464 -4.13 4.81 6.82
N VAL A 465 -3.83 4.07 7.89
CA VAL A 465 -4.81 3.68 8.91
C VAL A 465 -5.32 4.92 9.64
N LEU A 466 -4.40 5.74 10.15
CA LEU A 466 -4.74 6.93 10.92
C LEU A 466 -5.47 8.00 10.09
N MET A 467 -5.15 8.15 8.80
CA MET A 467 -5.92 9.01 7.89
C MET A 467 -7.39 8.60 7.83
N THR A 468 -7.65 7.29 7.72
CA THR A 468 -9.02 6.76 7.70
C THR A 468 -9.70 6.92 9.07
N ILE A 469 -9.02 6.59 10.17
CA ILE A 469 -9.54 6.77 11.53
C ILE A 469 -9.86 8.25 11.81
N GLY A 470 -9.03 9.18 11.34
CA GLY A 470 -9.28 10.62 11.42
C GLY A 470 -10.53 11.03 10.65
N ALA A 471 -10.74 10.49 9.45
CA ALA A 471 -11.95 10.73 8.66
C ALA A 471 -13.21 10.16 9.32
N ILE A 472 -13.12 8.96 9.92
CA ILE A 472 -14.18 8.36 10.74
C ILE A 472 -14.52 9.26 11.94
N ALA A 473 -13.51 9.72 12.68
CA ALA A 473 -13.68 10.58 13.85
C ALA A 473 -14.38 11.90 13.50
N ARG A 474 -14.10 12.48 12.32
CA ARG A 474 -14.74 13.70 11.83
C ARG A 474 -16.24 13.57 11.55
N LYS A 475 -16.78 12.35 11.44
CA LYS A 475 -18.25 12.14 11.37
C LYS A 475 -18.95 12.27 12.72
N ALA A 476 -18.22 12.23 13.82
CA ALA A 476 -18.74 12.45 15.17
C ALA A 476 -17.84 13.43 15.97
N PRO A 477 -17.63 14.66 15.48
CA PRO A 477 -16.60 15.55 16.00
C PRO A 477 -16.83 15.95 17.46
N ALA A 478 -18.09 16.09 17.90
CA ALA A 478 -18.43 16.41 19.28
C ALA A 478 -17.95 15.33 20.28
N HIS A 479 -18.23 14.06 20.00
CA HIS A 479 -17.80 12.93 20.84
C HIS A 479 -16.29 12.75 20.79
N CYS A 480 -15.72 12.64 19.58
CA CYS A 480 -14.30 12.36 19.39
C CYS A 480 -13.42 13.48 19.96
N CYS A 481 -13.79 14.75 19.74
CA CYS A 481 -13.05 15.89 20.31
C CYS A 481 -13.10 15.88 21.85
N HIS A 482 -14.26 15.57 22.45
CA HIS A 482 -14.39 15.49 23.90
C HIS A 482 -13.52 14.38 24.51
N VAL A 483 -13.52 13.18 23.92
CA VAL A 483 -12.70 12.06 24.38
C VAL A 483 -11.21 12.38 24.27
N LEU A 484 -10.76 12.86 23.11
CA LEU A 484 -9.35 13.23 22.88
C LEU A 484 -8.90 14.33 23.85
N PHE A 485 -9.74 15.35 24.06
CA PHE A 485 -9.45 16.43 25.00
C PHE A 485 -9.30 15.91 26.43
N THR A 486 -10.22 15.06 26.89
CA THR A 486 -10.21 14.52 28.25
C THR A 486 -8.95 13.70 28.52
N LEU A 487 -8.57 12.84 27.56
CA LEU A 487 -7.35 12.04 27.64
C LEU A 487 -6.09 12.91 27.59
N LEU A 488 -5.98 13.84 26.63
CA LEU A 488 -4.83 14.74 26.54
C LEU A 488 -4.67 15.59 27.80
N GLN A 489 -5.76 16.11 28.36
CA GLN A 489 -5.70 16.92 29.57
C GLN A 489 -5.20 16.10 30.77
N ASP A 490 -5.70 14.87 30.97
CA ASP A 490 -5.22 13.99 32.04
C ASP A 490 -3.74 13.65 31.85
N ARG A 491 -3.33 13.21 30.65
CA ARG A 491 -1.94 12.86 30.35
C ARG A 491 -1.01 14.07 30.42
N SER A 492 -1.45 15.25 30.01
CA SER A 492 -0.68 16.50 30.13
C SER A 492 -0.43 16.86 31.59
N LYS A 493 -1.43 16.74 32.47
CA LYS A 493 -1.26 17.02 33.92
C LYS A 493 -0.31 16.02 34.57
N ARG A 494 -0.39 14.74 34.18
CA ARG A 494 0.55 13.71 34.64
C ARG A 494 1.96 14.03 34.19
N LEU A 495 2.15 14.38 32.91
CA LEU A 495 3.45 14.75 32.35
C LEU A 495 4.06 15.94 33.11
N GLU A 496 3.29 17.01 33.30
CA GLU A 496 3.71 18.17 34.08
C GLU A 496 4.18 17.77 35.49
N SER A 497 3.37 16.99 36.21
CA SER A 497 3.69 16.59 37.57
C SER A 497 4.95 15.74 37.66
N GLN A 498 5.16 14.82 36.71
CA GLN A 498 6.35 13.97 36.66
C GLN A 498 7.61 14.79 36.35
N LEU A 499 7.55 15.67 35.35
CA LEU A 499 8.67 16.54 34.99
C LEU A 499 9.06 17.49 36.14
N GLN A 500 8.08 18.04 36.85
CA GLN A 500 8.34 18.87 38.04
C GLN A 500 9.00 18.08 39.16
N LEU A 501 8.53 16.86 39.47
CA LEU A 501 9.14 16.01 40.49
C LEU A 501 10.57 15.61 40.15
N MET A 502 10.85 15.35 38.87
CA MET A 502 12.19 15.05 38.37
C MET A 502 13.11 16.27 38.47
N HIS A 503 12.64 17.45 38.06
CA HIS A 503 13.41 18.69 38.17
C HIS A 503 13.75 19.02 39.64
N MET A 504 12.83 18.73 40.57
CA MET A 504 13.07 18.87 42.02
C MET A 504 13.93 17.74 42.63
N GLY A 505 14.40 16.77 41.85
CA GLY A 505 15.21 15.64 42.31
C GLY A 505 14.46 14.64 43.21
N LYS A 506 13.13 14.68 43.24
CA LYS A 506 12.27 13.84 44.09
C LYS A 506 11.89 12.51 43.42
N LEU A 507 12.05 12.40 42.11
CA LEU A 507 11.84 11.18 41.34
C LEU A 507 13.19 10.73 40.77
N PRO A 508 13.65 9.49 41.04
CA PRO A 508 14.86 8.99 40.41
C PRO A 508 14.64 8.84 38.90
N ILE A 509 15.66 9.19 38.11
CA ILE A 509 15.66 9.05 36.64
C ILE A 509 15.38 7.59 36.21
N SER A 510 15.62 6.61 37.08
CA SER A 510 15.38 5.19 36.89
C SER A 510 13.94 4.70 37.13
N GLY A 511 12.99 5.55 37.53
CA GLY A 511 11.56 5.20 37.71
C GLY A 511 10.78 5.02 36.39
N GLY A 512 11.46 4.64 35.30
CA GLY A 512 11.09 4.90 33.91
C GLY A 512 9.80 4.25 33.38
N GLY A 513 9.37 3.09 33.91
CA GLY A 513 8.25 2.33 33.31
C GLY A 513 6.92 3.10 33.23
N HIS A 514 6.60 3.90 34.26
CA HIS A 514 5.39 4.73 34.24
C HIS A 514 5.49 5.90 33.26
N LEU A 515 6.71 6.42 33.06
CA LEU A 515 6.96 7.53 32.16
C LEU A 515 6.98 7.07 30.69
N VAL A 516 7.54 5.89 30.42
CA VAL A 516 7.49 5.22 29.11
C VAL A 516 6.04 4.98 28.69
N THR A 517 5.23 4.40 29.59
CA THR A 517 3.80 4.18 29.33
C THR A 517 3.05 5.49 29.04
N LEU A 518 3.38 6.56 29.78
CA LEU A 518 2.80 7.89 29.57
C LEU A 518 3.22 8.51 28.23
N PHE A 519 4.50 8.37 27.85
CA PHE A 519 5.00 8.85 26.57
C PHE A 519 4.34 8.12 25.41
N GLU A 520 4.18 6.80 25.52
CA GLU A 520 3.53 5.98 24.52
C GLU A 520 2.03 6.31 24.40
N ASP A 521 1.33 6.49 25.51
CA ASP A 521 -0.05 7.01 25.50
C ASP A 521 -0.14 8.38 24.80
N LEU A 522 0.73 9.33 25.16
CA LEU A 522 0.74 10.65 24.53
C LEU A 522 1.07 10.57 23.04
N HIS A 523 2.01 9.72 22.64
CA HIS A 523 2.38 9.49 21.25
C HIS A 523 1.15 9.09 20.43
N TRP A 524 0.44 8.03 20.83
CA TRP A 524 -0.76 7.56 20.13
C TRP A 524 -1.90 8.58 20.13
N ILE A 525 -2.18 9.22 21.27
CA ILE A 525 -3.27 10.21 21.35
C ILE A 525 -2.97 11.41 20.43
N LEU A 526 -1.73 11.88 20.39
CA LEU A 526 -1.33 12.99 19.52
C LEU A 526 -1.36 12.60 18.05
N MET A 527 -0.92 11.39 17.67
CA MET A 527 -1.06 10.90 16.29
C MET A 527 -2.52 10.87 15.83
N ILE A 528 -3.40 10.28 16.63
CA ILE A 528 -4.84 10.23 16.33
C ILE A 528 -5.45 11.64 16.29
N THR A 529 -5.04 12.52 17.21
CA THR A 529 -5.50 13.92 17.25
C THR A 529 -5.05 14.70 16.02
N GLY A 530 -3.81 14.51 15.57
CA GLY A 530 -3.27 15.14 14.37
C GLY A 530 -4.10 14.79 13.14
N HIS A 531 -4.39 13.50 12.94
CA HIS A 531 -5.22 13.04 11.83
C HIS A 531 -6.71 13.38 11.97
N PHE A 532 -7.21 13.63 13.18
CA PHE A 532 -8.56 14.17 13.40
C PHE A 532 -8.65 15.63 12.95
N LEU A 533 -7.69 16.46 13.37
CA LEU A 533 -7.66 17.90 13.11
C LEU A 533 -7.25 18.25 11.67
N ALA A 534 -6.27 17.55 11.10
CA ALA A 534 -5.66 17.89 9.82
C ALA A 534 -5.46 16.65 8.94
N VAL A 535 -5.17 16.88 7.66
CA VAL A 535 -4.80 15.84 6.70
C VAL A 535 -3.32 16.00 6.37
N ASP A 536 -2.56 14.91 6.49
CA ASP A 536 -1.14 14.88 6.13
C ASP A 536 -1.00 14.69 4.61
N CYS A 537 -1.05 15.80 3.86
CA CYS A 537 -0.84 15.81 2.41
C CYS A 537 0.58 16.24 2.05
N THR A 538 1.13 15.67 0.98
CA THR A 538 2.45 16.01 0.42
C THR A 538 2.42 17.27 -0.44
N GLU A 539 3.61 17.84 -0.69
CA GLU A 539 3.84 19.10 -1.41
C GLU A 539 3.10 19.17 -2.77
N GLY A 540 2.23 20.17 -2.98
CA GLY A 540 1.65 20.49 -4.29
C GLY A 540 0.19 20.94 -4.27
N GLU A 541 -0.59 20.54 -3.27
CA GLU A 541 -1.99 20.94 -3.11
C GLU A 541 -2.17 21.92 -1.94
N THR A 542 -3.18 22.80 -2.03
CA THR A 542 -3.53 23.68 -0.91
C THR A 542 -4.22 22.86 0.17
N VAL A 543 -3.54 22.66 1.31
CA VAL A 543 -4.11 21.90 2.44
C VAL A 543 -5.15 22.76 3.16
N MET A 544 -6.30 22.14 3.43
CA MET A 544 -7.48 22.79 3.98
C MET A 544 -7.81 22.26 5.37
N ILE A 545 -8.37 23.10 6.23
CA ILE A 545 -9.03 22.62 7.46
C ILE A 545 -10.21 21.73 7.03
N PRO A 546 -10.35 20.50 7.58
CA PRO A 546 -11.47 19.64 7.24
C PRO A 546 -12.82 20.33 7.50
N SER A 547 -13.73 20.24 6.53
CA SER A 547 -15.02 20.94 6.56
C SER A 547 -15.86 20.59 7.79
N GLU A 548 -15.80 19.35 8.25
CA GLU A 548 -16.49 18.86 9.44
C GLU A 548 -16.04 19.60 10.72
N ILE A 549 -14.75 19.94 10.81
CA ILE A 549 -14.18 20.67 11.95
C ILE A 549 -14.64 22.13 11.93
N ILE A 550 -14.67 22.76 10.75
CA ILE A 550 -15.19 24.13 10.59
C ILE A 550 -16.66 24.20 10.99
N HIS A 551 -17.48 23.29 10.45
CA HIS A 551 -18.91 23.24 10.77
C HIS A 551 -19.16 22.93 12.24
N PHE A 552 -18.33 22.09 12.87
CA PHE A 552 -18.41 21.82 14.30
C PHE A 552 -18.15 23.08 15.13
N SER A 553 -17.03 23.77 14.90
CA SER A 553 -16.70 25.03 15.58
C SER A 553 -17.77 26.13 15.36
N LEU A 554 -18.32 26.23 14.15
CA LEU A 554 -19.42 27.17 13.86
C LEU A 554 -20.69 26.89 14.67
N ARG A 555 -21.04 25.61 14.86
CA ARG A 555 -22.25 25.20 15.58
C ARG A 555 -22.15 25.39 17.10
N GLU A 556 -20.95 25.30 17.67
CA GLU A 556 -20.77 25.47 19.11
C GLU A 556 -21.04 26.91 19.59
N ASN A 557 -20.84 27.91 18.70
CA ASN A 557 -21.06 29.33 19.01
C ASN A 557 -20.38 29.78 20.32
N ALA A 558 -19.14 29.32 20.54
CA ALA A 558 -18.38 29.58 21.76
C ALA A 558 -17.88 31.03 21.85
N ASN A 559 -17.45 31.45 23.05
CA ASN A 559 -16.92 32.79 23.27
C ASN A 559 -15.49 32.93 22.75
N ILE A 560 -15.27 33.90 21.85
CA ILE A 560 -13.95 34.15 21.22
C ILE A 560 -12.89 34.48 22.28
N ASP A 561 -13.16 35.43 23.18
CA ASP A 561 -12.18 35.92 24.17
C ASP A 561 -11.80 34.83 25.18
N ALA A 562 -12.78 34.10 25.72
CA ALA A 562 -12.53 32.95 26.58
C ALA A 562 -11.68 31.88 25.85
N SER A 563 -11.98 31.62 24.58
CA SER A 563 -11.24 30.63 23.78
C SER A 563 -9.81 31.04 23.50
N LEU A 564 -9.55 32.32 23.23
CA LEU A 564 -8.20 32.84 23.02
C LEU A 564 -7.40 32.84 24.33
N ARG A 565 -8.00 33.21 25.47
CA ARG A 565 -7.33 33.14 26.79
C ARG A 565 -6.96 31.72 27.18
N TYR A 566 -7.83 30.75 26.86
CA TYR A 566 -7.54 29.34 27.08
C TYR A 566 -6.38 28.85 26.20
N LEU A 567 -6.41 29.21 24.89
CA LEU A 567 -5.37 28.84 23.91
C LEU A 567 -3.98 29.29 24.35
N VAL A 568 -3.84 30.52 24.85
CA VAL A 568 -2.54 31.06 25.30
C VAL A 568 -2.15 30.61 26.70
N GLY A 569 -3.01 29.87 27.40
CA GLY A 569 -2.76 29.37 28.75
C GLY A 569 -2.98 30.41 29.87
N GLU A 570 -3.66 31.53 29.60
CA GLU A 570 -3.99 32.54 30.63
C GLU A 570 -5.04 31.99 31.61
N THR A 571 -5.93 31.11 31.14
CA THR A 571 -6.92 30.42 31.97
C THR A 571 -6.95 28.93 31.69
N THR A 572 -7.24 28.16 32.73
CA THR A 572 -7.55 26.72 32.63
C THR A 572 -9.07 26.46 32.62
N ASN A 573 -9.90 27.51 32.72
CA ASN A 573 -11.35 27.38 32.64
C ASN A 573 -11.78 27.04 31.21
N THR A 574 -12.61 26.01 31.07
CA THR A 574 -13.14 25.49 29.81
C THR A 574 -14.58 25.94 29.52
N ASP A 575 -15.17 26.77 30.39
CA ASP A 575 -16.51 27.32 30.24
C ASP A 575 -16.62 28.16 28.96
N ASN A 576 -17.56 27.78 28.09
CA ASN A 576 -17.84 28.47 26.83
C ASN A 576 -16.62 28.67 25.91
N VAL A 577 -15.64 27.76 26.01
CA VAL A 577 -14.49 27.69 25.10
C VAL A 577 -14.81 26.72 23.96
N ASP A 578 -14.44 27.10 22.74
CA ASP A 578 -14.56 26.27 21.53
C ASP A 578 -13.78 24.96 21.68
N SER A 579 -14.39 23.83 21.36
CA SER A 579 -13.82 22.51 21.62
C SER A 579 -12.58 22.22 20.78
N VAL A 580 -12.49 22.79 19.56
CA VAL A 580 -11.29 22.67 18.72
C VAL A 580 -10.13 23.45 19.35
N LEU A 581 -10.37 24.68 19.83
CA LEU A 581 -9.36 25.44 20.57
C LEU A 581 -9.01 24.83 21.92
N LYS A 582 -9.91 24.10 22.59
CA LYS A 582 -9.57 23.33 23.79
C LYS A 582 -8.47 22.32 23.48
N LEU A 583 -8.66 21.57 22.40
CA LEU A 583 -7.74 20.52 21.97
C LEU A 583 -6.38 21.12 21.56
N ILE A 584 -6.39 22.18 20.74
CA ILE A 584 -5.17 22.90 20.34
C ILE A 584 -4.46 23.49 21.57
N GLY A 585 -5.20 24.03 22.54
CA GLY A 585 -4.65 24.56 23.78
C GLY A 585 -3.89 23.51 24.59
N GLU A 586 -4.43 22.30 24.75
CA GLU A 586 -3.71 21.20 25.42
C GLU A 586 -2.46 20.75 24.65
N ILE A 587 -2.53 20.68 23.31
CA ILE A 587 -1.36 20.38 22.47
C ILE A 587 -0.26 21.44 22.70
N MET A 588 -0.61 22.72 22.77
CA MET A 588 0.33 23.80 23.02
C MET A 588 0.94 23.74 24.44
N ARG A 589 0.19 23.25 25.43
CA ARG A 589 0.73 23.01 26.79
C ARG A 589 1.72 21.85 26.81
N ILE A 590 1.40 20.73 26.18
CA ILE A 590 2.32 19.58 26.08
C ILE A 590 3.63 20.00 25.40
N ASN A 591 3.54 20.77 24.32
CA ASN A 591 4.70 21.40 23.68
C ASN A 591 5.50 22.28 24.67
N ALA A 592 4.83 23.13 25.45
CA ALA A 592 5.50 23.97 26.44
C ALA A 592 6.23 23.15 27.52
N TRP A 593 5.64 22.04 27.96
CA TRP A 593 6.25 21.12 28.93
C TRP A 593 7.49 20.42 28.38
N GLU A 594 7.44 19.97 27.13
CA GLU A 594 8.62 19.46 26.42
C GLU A 594 9.72 20.52 26.37
N CYS A 595 9.44 21.72 25.85
CA CYS A 595 10.44 22.78 25.75
C CYS A 595 11.08 23.10 27.11
N ALA A 596 10.25 23.21 28.16
CA ALA A 596 10.74 23.44 29.52
C ALA A 596 11.62 22.28 30.03
N ALA A 597 11.27 21.03 29.72
CA ALA A 597 12.06 19.86 30.08
C ALA A 597 13.43 19.85 29.37
N LEU A 598 13.46 20.17 28.07
CA LEU A 598 14.71 20.23 27.29
C LEU A 598 15.67 21.29 27.86
N GLU A 599 15.16 22.50 28.09
CA GLU A 599 15.93 23.61 28.65
C GLU A 599 16.36 23.34 30.11
N ALA A 600 15.58 22.57 30.86
CA ALA A 600 15.93 22.12 32.21
C ALA A 600 16.95 20.95 32.24
N GLY A 601 17.46 20.51 31.09
CA GLY A 601 18.45 19.43 31.00
C GLY A 601 17.85 18.02 31.11
N LEU A 602 16.53 17.86 30.98
CA LEU A 602 15.85 16.56 31.01
C LEU A 602 15.74 15.90 29.62
N GLY A 603 16.47 16.41 28.61
CA GLY A 603 16.44 15.86 27.25
C GLY A 603 16.91 14.42 27.12
N SER A 604 17.73 13.91 28.05
CA SER A 604 18.11 12.49 28.07
C SER A 604 16.99 11.56 28.55
N VAL A 605 15.93 12.11 29.15
CA VAL A 605 14.81 11.35 29.69
C VAL A 605 13.54 11.54 28.86
N PHE A 606 13.37 12.71 28.24
CA PHE A 606 12.23 12.97 27.37
C PHE A 606 12.29 12.08 26.13
N SER A 607 11.15 11.46 25.77
CA SER A 607 11.07 10.55 24.62
C SER A 607 11.33 11.30 23.29
N PRO A 608 12.37 10.94 22.52
CA PRO A 608 12.60 11.50 21.20
C PRO A 608 11.45 11.20 20.22
N GLU A 609 10.78 10.05 20.38
CA GLU A 609 9.66 9.65 19.54
C GLU A 609 8.41 10.51 19.78
N LEU A 610 8.15 10.85 21.06
CA LEU A 610 7.12 11.83 21.41
C LEU A 610 7.47 13.22 20.87
N SER A 611 8.74 13.64 20.96
CA SER A 611 9.21 14.91 20.42
C SER A 611 8.98 15.03 18.91
N ALA A 612 9.34 13.97 18.18
CA ALA A 612 9.10 13.83 16.75
C ALA A 612 7.59 13.90 16.42
N THR A 613 6.73 13.29 17.24
CA THR A 613 5.28 13.25 17.06
C THR A 613 4.62 14.60 17.25
N ILE A 614 5.02 15.35 18.28
CA ILE A 614 4.54 16.71 18.49
C ILE A 614 5.00 17.59 17.31
N SER A 615 6.20 17.38 16.75
CA SER A 615 6.70 18.12 15.57
C SER A 615 5.93 17.82 14.31
N TRP A 616 5.67 16.55 14.07
CA TRP A 616 4.81 16.09 12.98
C TRP A 616 3.40 16.68 13.08
N LEU A 617 2.77 16.62 14.27
CA LEU A 617 1.41 17.14 14.49
C LEU A 617 1.36 18.64 14.20
N LEU A 618 2.27 19.40 14.82
CA LEU A 618 2.31 20.86 14.67
C LEU A 618 2.61 21.26 13.23
N LYS A 619 3.37 20.45 12.48
CA LYS A 619 3.61 20.64 11.05
C LYS A 619 2.32 20.52 10.25
N ILE A 620 1.62 19.39 10.34
CA ILE A 620 0.39 19.16 9.55
C ILE A 620 -0.73 20.13 9.95
N TRP A 621 -0.80 20.47 11.24
CA TRP A 621 -1.74 21.46 11.76
C TRP A 621 -1.40 22.86 11.24
N ALA A 622 -0.14 23.29 11.34
CA ALA A 622 0.29 24.61 10.87
C ALA A 622 0.01 24.78 9.37
N ASN A 623 0.25 23.73 8.57
CA ASN A 623 -0.01 23.75 7.13
C ASN A 623 -1.48 24.01 6.77
N SER A 624 -2.41 23.55 7.62
CA SER A 624 -3.86 23.68 7.37
C SER A 624 -4.47 24.92 8.04
N TYR A 625 -4.03 25.25 9.25
CA TYR A 625 -4.70 26.22 10.14
C TYR A 625 -4.08 27.61 10.15
N LEU A 626 -2.80 27.78 9.80
CA LEU A 626 -2.15 29.09 9.86
C LEU A 626 -2.40 29.89 8.58
N MET A 627 -2.92 31.10 8.75
CA MET A 627 -3.21 32.04 7.67
C MET A 627 -4.08 31.46 6.54
N PRO A 628 -5.19 30.78 6.85
CA PRO A 628 -6.04 30.12 5.85
C PRO A 628 -6.54 31.15 4.84
N GLN A 629 -6.55 30.79 3.56
CA GLN A 629 -7.04 31.71 2.53
C GLN A 629 -8.57 31.70 2.51
N ALA A 630 -9.22 32.82 2.82
CA ALA A 630 -10.67 32.88 2.88
C ALA A 630 -11.38 32.49 1.56
N SER A 631 -10.70 32.61 0.41
CA SER A 631 -11.25 32.31 -0.92
C SER A 631 -11.48 30.82 -1.20
N VAL A 632 -10.79 29.92 -0.49
CA VAL A 632 -10.92 28.48 -0.71
C VAL A 632 -11.98 27.82 0.17
N TYR A 633 -12.49 28.53 1.18
CA TYR A 633 -13.53 28.04 2.07
C TYR A 633 -14.90 28.62 1.71
N SER A 634 -15.94 27.80 1.73
CA SER A 634 -17.34 28.26 1.61
C SER A 634 -17.79 29.01 2.86
N GLU A 635 -17.42 28.51 4.04
CA GLU A 635 -17.68 29.09 5.35
C GLU A 635 -16.42 28.98 6.21
N MET A 636 -16.23 29.90 7.14
CA MET A 636 -15.09 29.90 8.07
C MET A 636 -15.55 30.26 9.48
N SER A 637 -15.09 29.49 10.48
CA SER A 637 -15.39 29.78 11.89
C SER A 637 -14.76 31.13 12.29
N PRO A 638 -15.54 32.06 12.88
CA PRO A 638 -15.01 33.34 13.32
C PRO A 638 -13.95 33.19 14.42
N ILE A 639 -14.05 32.14 15.25
CA ILE A 639 -13.10 31.87 16.32
C ILE A 639 -11.76 31.42 15.73
N LEU A 640 -11.79 30.47 14.78
CA LEU A 640 -10.60 30.00 14.09
C LEU A 640 -9.97 31.11 13.24
N ALA A 641 -10.77 31.93 12.57
CA ALA A 641 -10.29 33.09 11.83
C ALA A 641 -9.66 34.15 12.74
N CYS A 642 -10.22 34.39 13.93
CA CYS A 642 -9.64 35.31 14.90
C CYS A 642 -8.32 34.77 15.49
N ALA A 643 -8.26 33.48 15.79
CA ALA A 643 -7.05 32.84 16.33
C ALA A 643 -5.93 32.74 15.29
N PHE A 644 -6.21 32.26 14.09
CA PHE A 644 -5.19 31.84 13.12
C PHE A 644 -5.31 32.52 11.74
N GLY A 645 -6.23 33.47 11.57
CA GLY A 645 -6.40 34.24 10.34
C GLY A 645 -5.25 35.19 10.05
N ARG A 646 -5.20 35.67 8.81
CA ARG A 646 -4.16 36.61 8.34
C ARG A 646 -4.12 37.88 9.19
N GLY A 647 -2.93 38.28 9.61
CA GLY A 647 -2.70 39.47 10.43
C GLY A 647 -3.19 39.37 11.88
N SER A 648 -3.64 38.19 12.34
CA SER A 648 -4.01 38.01 13.75
C SER A 648 -2.77 38.00 14.64
N ARG A 649 -2.93 38.47 15.89
CA ARG A 649 -1.88 38.34 16.92
C ARG A 649 -1.61 36.89 17.30
N GLY A 650 -2.62 36.02 17.13
CA GLY A 650 -2.49 34.59 17.41
C GLY A 650 -1.49 33.91 16.46
N VAL A 651 -1.46 34.28 15.16
CA VAL A 651 -0.46 33.73 14.22
C VAL A 651 0.96 34.07 14.67
N SER A 652 1.25 35.33 15.02
CA SER A 652 2.58 35.72 15.50
C SER A 652 2.98 34.96 16.78
N TRP A 653 2.04 34.80 17.72
CA TRP A 653 2.26 34.03 18.94
C TRP A 653 2.56 32.56 18.66
N VAL A 654 1.76 31.90 17.82
CA VAL A 654 1.97 30.50 17.45
C VAL A 654 3.30 30.33 16.73
N VAL A 655 3.59 31.15 15.71
CA VAL A 655 4.82 31.04 14.92
C VAL A 655 6.06 31.16 15.80
N SER A 656 6.09 32.11 16.74
CA SER A 656 7.16 32.25 17.72
C SER A 656 7.32 31.00 18.59
N ARG A 657 6.21 30.45 19.12
CA ARG A 657 6.24 29.21 19.92
C ARG A 657 6.74 28.00 19.14
N LEU A 658 6.30 27.84 17.89
CA LEU A 658 6.68 26.71 17.05
C LEU A 658 8.14 26.81 16.57
N ALA A 659 8.61 28.02 16.23
CA ALA A 659 10.01 28.25 15.89
C ALA A 659 10.92 28.01 17.11
N GLY A 660 10.55 28.53 18.28
CA GLY A 660 11.29 28.29 19.53
C GLY A 660 11.36 26.81 19.91
N ARG A 661 10.26 26.08 19.74
CA ARG A 661 10.22 24.63 19.94
C ARG A 661 11.15 23.89 18.99
N ALA A 662 11.06 24.15 17.68
CA ALA A 662 11.93 23.51 16.70
C ALA A 662 13.41 23.80 17.01
N ALA A 663 13.72 25.02 17.48
CA ALA A 663 15.06 25.36 17.94
C ALA A 663 15.51 24.55 19.16
N ALA A 664 14.66 24.38 20.18
CA ALA A 664 14.96 23.55 21.33
C ALA A 664 15.20 22.08 20.91
N CYS A 665 14.35 21.52 20.05
CA CYS A 665 14.51 20.16 19.53
C CYS A 665 15.85 20.00 18.79
N LEU A 666 16.22 20.94 17.91
CA LEU A 666 17.48 20.89 17.18
C LEU A 666 18.71 21.05 18.08
N ARG A 667 18.61 21.78 19.19
CA ARG A 667 19.72 21.94 20.14
C ARG A 667 19.92 20.71 21.02
N HIS A 668 18.84 20.10 21.50
CA HIS A 668 18.89 19.03 22.50
C HIS A 668 18.76 17.62 21.91
N HIS A 669 18.12 17.46 20.75
CA HIS A 669 17.86 16.17 20.10
C HIS A 669 18.47 16.07 18.68
N ALA A 670 19.52 16.84 18.37
CA ALA A 670 20.22 16.77 17.07
C ALA A 670 20.66 15.35 16.67
N ALA A 671 21.04 14.53 17.65
CA ALA A 671 21.51 13.17 17.45
C ALA A 671 20.38 12.15 17.26
N GLN A 672 19.11 12.57 17.41
CA GLN A 672 17.93 11.73 17.27
C GLN A 672 17.29 11.98 15.89
N PRO A 673 17.47 11.10 14.89
CA PRO A 673 17.17 11.41 13.49
C PRO A 673 15.71 11.81 13.25
N ALA A 674 14.74 11.07 13.83
CA ALA A 674 13.32 11.34 13.64
C ALA A 674 12.89 12.69 14.26
N ALA A 675 13.31 12.98 15.49
CA ALA A 675 12.97 14.22 16.19
C ALA A 675 13.51 15.45 15.45
N ALA A 676 14.78 15.39 15.02
CA ALA A 676 15.40 16.48 14.29
C ALA A 676 14.81 16.67 12.88
N LEU A 677 14.50 15.57 12.17
CA LEU A 677 13.84 15.61 10.87
C LEU A 677 12.47 16.30 10.95
N HIS A 678 11.60 15.88 11.87
CA HIS A 678 10.27 16.51 11.99
C HIS A 678 10.35 17.96 12.47
N ALA A 679 11.35 18.33 13.28
CA ALA A 679 11.59 19.72 13.68
C ALA A 679 12.00 20.61 12.49
N THR A 680 12.88 20.14 11.60
CA THR A 680 13.26 20.88 10.37
C THR A 680 12.10 20.97 9.37
N GLN A 681 11.29 19.92 9.23
CA GLN A 681 10.09 19.95 8.40
C GLN A 681 9.04 20.95 8.93
N LEU A 682 8.90 21.07 10.25
CA LEU A 682 8.05 22.09 10.87
C LEU A 682 8.52 23.50 10.50
N LEU A 683 9.82 23.81 10.66
CA LEU A 683 10.38 25.12 10.25
C LEU A 683 10.15 25.41 8.78
N THR A 684 10.38 24.42 7.93
CA THR A 684 10.15 24.52 6.49
C THR A 684 8.69 24.80 6.17
N THR A 685 7.76 24.16 6.87
CA THR A 685 6.30 24.41 6.71
C THR A 685 5.90 25.81 7.14
N LEU A 686 6.43 26.29 8.27
CA LEU A 686 6.20 27.67 8.72
C LEU A 686 6.72 28.69 7.71
N ALA A 687 7.86 28.41 7.08
CA ALA A 687 8.44 29.26 6.04
C ALA A 687 7.59 29.28 4.75
N HIS A 688 7.04 28.13 4.35
CA HIS A 688 6.25 27.96 3.13
C HIS A 688 4.89 28.66 3.12
N SER A 689 4.37 29.14 4.26
CA SER A 689 3.08 29.83 4.26
C SER A 689 3.12 31.03 3.31
N HIS A 690 2.53 30.85 2.11
CA HIS A 690 2.79 31.56 0.84
C HIS A 690 2.34 33.03 0.83
N HIS A 691 2.75 33.81 1.81
CA HIS A 691 2.24 35.15 2.05
C HIS A 691 3.34 36.10 2.50
N LYS A 692 3.42 37.26 1.84
CA LYS A 692 4.30 38.40 2.19
C LYS A 692 4.12 38.94 3.63
N GLN A 693 3.10 38.48 4.35
CA GLN A 693 2.79 38.85 5.73
C GLN A 693 3.12 37.74 6.75
N ASN A 694 3.89 36.72 6.35
CA ASN A 694 4.32 35.66 7.27
C ASN A 694 5.21 36.25 8.39
N PRO A 695 4.81 36.16 9.67
CA PRO A 695 5.57 36.74 10.78
C PRO A 695 6.86 35.97 11.10
N LEU A 696 7.10 34.80 10.49
CA LEU A 696 8.30 33.99 10.74
C LEU A 696 9.59 34.76 10.42
N ALA A 697 9.60 35.56 9.35
CA ALA A 697 10.79 36.33 8.97
C ALA A 697 11.24 37.30 10.09
N THR A 698 10.28 37.85 10.84
CA THR A 698 10.50 38.77 11.97
C THR A 698 10.58 38.08 13.33
N CYS A 699 10.44 36.76 13.40
CA CYS A 699 10.45 36.00 14.64
C CYS A 699 11.88 35.91 15.20
N GLU A 700 12.10 36.45 16.41
CA GLU A 700 13.44 36.46 17.02
C GLU A 700 13.94 35.04 17.33
N GLU A 701 13.06 34.10 17.68
CA GLU A 701 13.44 32.69 17.88
C GLU A 701 13.98 32.05 16.59
N PHE A 702 13.38 32.38 15.44
CA PHE A 702 13.83 31.91 14.13
C PHE A 702 15.14 32.59 13.70
N LEU A 703 15.27 33.89 13.94
CA LEU A 703 16.51 34.63 13.64
C LEU A 703 17.68 34.21 14.55
N ALA A 704 17.40 33.78 15.78
CA ALA A 704 18.40 33.20 16.67
C ALA A 704 18.96 31.86 16.14
N LEU A 705 18.17 31.08 15.37
CA LEU A 705 18.67 29.87 14.71
C LEU A 705 19.71 30.19 13.63
N LEU A 706 19.53 31.30 12.92
CA LEU A 706 20.50 31.75 11.91
C LEU A 706 21.84 32.11 12.55
N GLN A 707 21.81 32.79 13.70
CA GLN A 707 23.02 33.11 14.47
C GLN A 707 23.68 31.85 15.04
N TRP A 708 22.88 30.90 15.53
CA TRP A 708 23.36 29.64 16.06
C TRP A 708 24.02 28.75 14.98
N GLU A 709 23.46 28.71 13.77
CA GLU A 709 24.06 27.98 12.64
C GLU A 709 25.37 28.64 12.21
N ALA A 710 25.39 29.98 12.08
CA ALA A 710 26.59 30.73 11.73
C ALA A 710 27.73 30.59 12.74
N ALA A 711 27.41 30.36 14.02
CA ALA A 711 28.40 30.11 15.07
C ALA A 711 29.05 28.72 15.01
N GLY A 712 28.66 27.86 14.05
CA GLY A 712 29.23 26.53 13.85
C GLY A 712 28.51 25.44 14.65
N CYS A 713 27.21 25.28 14.44
CA CYS A 713 26.42 24.23 15.08
C CYS A 713 26.87 22.81 14.69
N ASN A 714 26.77 21.86 15.63
CA ASN A 714 27.10 20.43 15.41
C ASN A 714 25.92 19.63 14.80
N LEU A 715 25.19 20.22 13.86
CA LEU A 715 24.09 19.53 13.18
C LEU A 715 24.62 18.66 12.01
N PRO A 716 24.07 17.45 11.82
CA PRO A 716 24.28 16.64 10.61
C PRO A 716 24.01 17.42 9.31
N GLY A 717 24.76 17.10 8.24
CA GLY A 717 24.68 17.80 6.94
C GLY A 717 23.28 17.91 6.35
N GLU A 718 22.52 16.81 6.33
CA GLU A 718 21.14 16.80 5.83
C GLU A 718 20.21 17.73 6.62
N LEU A 719 20.38 17.83 7.94
CA LEU A 719 19.58 18.74 8.78
C LEU A 719 19.96 20.20 8.55
N ARG A 720 21.26 20.49 8.34
CA ARG A 720 21.73 21.84 7.96
C ARG A 720 21.17 22.25 6.60
N LYS A 721 21.13 21.32 5.64
CA LYS A 721 20.50 21.53 4.33
C LYS A 721 19.04 21.95 4.44
N GLU A 722 18.21 21.22 5.20
CA GLU A 722 16.80 21.61 5.39
C GLU A 722 16.64 22.93 6.17
N LEU A 723 17.54 23.22 7.11
CA LEU A 723 17.54 24.50 7.83
C LEU A 723 17.82 25.68 6.87
N HIS A 724 18.82 25.55 6.00
CA HIS A 724 19.12 26.55 4.97
C HIS A 724 18.02 26.66 3.92
N ARG A 725 17.32 25.56 3.61
CA ARG A 725 16.10 25.59 2.80
C ARG A 725 15.03 26.48 3.45
N ALA A 726 14.77 26.31 4.74
CA ALA A 726 13.81 27.16 5.48
C ALA A 726 14.20 28.64 5.49
N PHE A 727 15.49 28.97 5.66
CA PHE A 727 15.98 30.34 5.58
C PHE A 727 15.77 30.95 4.19
N ALA A 728 16.06 30.21 3.12
CA ALA A 728 15.88 30.66 1.75
C ALA A 728 14.40 30.90 1.40
N ILE A 729 13.49 30.02 1.86
CA ILE A 729 12.05 30.19 1.70
C ILE A 729 11.57 31.45 2.43
N ALA A 730 11.97 31.63 3.69
CA ALA A 730 11.61 32.83 4.45
C ALA A 730 12.15 34.11 3.81
N ALA A 731 13.38 34.08 3.27
CA ALA A 731 14.01 35.21 2.57
C ALA A 731 13.33 35.54 1.23
N THR A 732 12.70 34.55 0.58
CA THR A 732 11.93 34.73 -0.67
C THR A 732 10.75 35.66 -0.45
N TYR A 733 10.05 35.55 0.68
CA TYR A 733 8.84 36.33 0.97
C TYR A 733 9.05 37.54 1.89
N ALA A 734 10.26 37.74 2.42
CA ALA A 734 10.61 38.86 3.28
C ALA A 734 11.04 40.11 2.48
N GLU A 735 10.90 41.31 3.08
CA GLU A 735 11.34 42.58 2.50
C GLU A 735 12.21 43.37 3.50
N GLY A 736 13.03 44.31 3.00
CA GLY A 736 13.84 45.23 3.83
C GLY A 736 14.98 44.57 4.62
N ASP A 737 15.31 45.13 5.79
CA ASP A 737 16.46 44.71 6.61
C ASP A 737 16.35 43.25 7.10
N VAL A 738 15.13 42.77 7.32
CA VAL A 738 14.86 41.40 7.75
C VAL A 738 15.28 40.40 6.66
N ARG A 739 15.01 40.72 5.40
CA ARG A 739 15.48 39.93 4.26
C ARG A 739 17.00 39.87 4.22
N ASN A 740 17.68 41.00 4.43
CA ASN A 740 19.14 41.08 4.46
C ASN A 740 19.73 40.23 5.59
N ARG A 741 19.10 40.23 6.77
CA ARG A 741 19.47 39.35 7.89
C ARG A 741 19.33 37.87 7.49
N LEU A 742 18.25 37.47 6.84
CA LEU A 742 18.07 36.07 6.39
C LEU A 742 19.09 35.65 5.33
N LEU A 743 19.41 36.53 4.39
CA LEU A 743 20.41 36.28 3.34
C LEU A 743 21.86 36.24 3.87
N SER A 744 22.13 36.78 5.06
CA SER A 744 23.45 36.71 5.69
C SER A 744 23.94 35.28 5.95
N SER A 745 23.01 34.31 6.07
CA SER A 745 23.37 32.88 6.18
C SER A 745 24.07 32.38 4.92
N THR A 746 23.61 32.82 3.74
CA THR A 746 24.21 32.45 2.45
C THR A 746 25.61 33.05 2.31
N VAL A 747 25.80 34.29 2.78
CA VAL A 747 27.11 34.95 2.78
C VAL A 747 28.10 34.22 3.70
N SER A 748 27.67 33.88 4.93
CA SER A 748 28.49 33.09 5.86
C SER A 748 28.90 31.73 5.29
N LEU A 749 27.98 31.04 4.59
CA LEU A 749 28.30 29.79 3.89
C LEU A 749 29.33 29.96 2.77
N GLN A 750 29.28 31.06 2.01
CA GLN A 750 30.28 31.34 0.99
C GLN A 750 31.67 31.56 1.60
N GLU A 751 31.77 32.31 2.70
CA GLU A 751 33.03 32.50 3.43
C GLU A 751 33.56 31.15 3.93
N LYS A 752 32.69 30.31 4.50
CA LYS A 752 33.04 28.95 4.94
C LYS A 752 33.53 28.08 3.77
N LEU A 753 32.85 28.11 2.62
CA LEU A 753 33.27 27.39 1.42
C LEU A 753 34.66 27.85 0.95
N MET A 754 34.89 29.17 0.89
CA MET A 754 36.18 29.72 0.50
C MET A 754 37.31 29.32 1.46
N ASN A 755 37.04 29.32 2.77
CA ASN A 755 37.99 28.85 3.77
C ASN A 755 38.32 27.36 3.55
N LEU A 756 37.31 26.50 3.36
CA LEU A 756 37.51 25.06 3.14
C LEU A 756 38.29 24.74 1.87
N ILE A 757 38.01 25.44 0.76
CA ILE A 757 38.75 25.26 -0.50
C ILE A 757 40.21 25.69 -0.35
N ASN A 758 40.48 26.73 0.45
CA ASN A 758 41.83 27.25 0.66
C ASN A 758 42.63 26.49 1.75
N MET A 759 42.02 25.52 2.45
CA MET A 759 42.75 24.70 3.41
C MET A 759 43.74 23.78 2.69
N GLU A 760 44.98 23.74 3.19
CA GLU A 760 46.05 22.86 2.66
C GLU A 760 45.86 21.40 3.09
N SER A 761 45.19 21.14 4.21
CA SER A 761 44.96 19.78 4.74
C SER A 761 43.80 19.07 4.05
N ASP A 762 44.07 17.96 3.37
CA ASP A 762 43.05 17.07 2.79
C ASP A 762 42.77 15.88 3.72
N THR A 763 42.04 16.14 4.80
CA THR A 763 41.61 15.13 5.77
C THR A 763 40.15 14.76 5.56
N GLU A 764 39.74 13.57 6.01
CA GLU A 764 38.34 13.12 5.92
C GLU A 764 37.34 14.10 6.58
N PRO A 765 37.61 14.71 7.75
CA PRO A 765 36.73 15.73 8.32
C PRO A 765 36.56 16.97 7.43
N VAL A 766 37.63 17.41 6.74
CA VAL A 766 37.55 18.56 5.81
C VAL A 766 36.69 18.20 4.60
N ARG A 767 36.83 16.97 4.08
CA ARG A 767 35.98 16.47 2.98
C ARG A 767 34.51 16.37 3.37
N ASN A 768 34.21 15.85 4.56
CA ASN A 768 32.82 15.78 5.06
C ASN A 768 32.23 17.18 5.26
N MET A 769 33.00 18.11 5.85
CA MET A 769 32.54 19.49 6.05
C MET A 769 32.31 20.23 4.71
N LEU A 770 33.11 19.92 3.68
CA LEU A 770 32.91 20.42 2.33
C LEU A 770 31.63 19.86 1.70
N ALA A 771 31.40 18.54 1.80
CA ALA A 771 30.17 17.90 1.35
C ALA A 771 28.93 18.50 2.03
N ASP A 772 28.93 18.60 3.35
CA ASP A 772 27.83 19.21 4.12
C ASP A 772 27.57 20.68 3.72
N THR A 773 28.64 21.44 3.41
CA THR A 773 28.51 22.83 2.98
C THR A 773 27.90 22.93 1.58
N LEU A 774 28.23 21.99 0.67
CA LEU A 774 27.59 21.88 -0.64
C LEU A 774 26.11 21.51 -0.50
N ASP A 775 25.76 20.59 0.39
CA ASP A 775 24.37 20.25 0.67
C ASP A 775 23.56 21.44 1.23
N CYS A 776 24.18 22.31 2.03
CA CYS A 776 23.55 23.56 2.46
C CYS A 776 23.17 24.47 1.26
N PHE A 777 24.04 24.59 0.25
CA PHE A 777 23.73 25.32 -0.98
C PHE A 777 22.63 24.64 -1.80
N ILE A 778 22.53 23.31 -1.77
CA ILE A 778 21.42 22.57 -2.37
C ILE A 778 20.11 22.95 -1.68
N GLY A 779 20.11 23.01 -0.34
CA GLY A 779 18.96 23.46 0.46
C GLY A 779 18.50 24.87 0.08
N ILE A 780 19.45 25.82 -0.06
CA ILE A 780 19.14 27.19 -0.53
C ILE A 780 18.47 27.13 -1.91
N THR A 781 19.04 26.37 -2.85
CA THR A 781 18.53 26.22 -4.21
C THR A 781 17.10 25.65 -4.23
N ASP A 782 16.82 24.65 -3.39
CA ASP A 782 15.48 24.06 -3.26
C ASP A 782 14.47 25.01 -2.57
N GLY A 783 14.96 25.98 -1.79
CA GLY A 783 14.14 26.94 -1.05
C GLY A 783 13.78 28.21 -1.82
N VAL A 784 14.36 28.44 -3.01
CA VAL A 784 14.02 29.61 -3.84
C VAL A 784 12.75 29.34 -4.65
N LEU A 785 11.63 29.98 -4.28
CA LEU A 785 10.32 29.67 -4.85
C LEU A 785 9.76 30.71 -5.83
N GLU A 786 10.07 32.01 -5.67
CA GLU A 786 9.53 33.07 -6.54
C GLU A 786 10.48 33.46 -7.69
N VAL A 787 9.95 33.49 -8.91
CA VAL A 787 10.66 33.91 -10.14
C VAL A 787 11.31 35.29 -10.01
N GLY A 788 10.66 36.23 -9.30
CA GLY A 788 11.16 37.60 -9.13
C GLY A 788 12.38 37.74 -8.23
N THR A 789 12.55 36.85 -7.24
CA THR A 789 13.70 36.85 -6.32
C THR A 789 14.80 35.88 -6.74
N MET A 790 14.53 35.03 -7.74
CA MET A 790 15.47 34.02 -8.24
C MET A 790 16.76 34.64 -8.80
N ASP A 791 16.72 35.77 -9.51
CA ASP A 791 17.92 36.34 -10.15
C ASP A 791 18.95 36.84 -9.10
N GLU A 792 18.50 37.50 -8.03
CA GLU A 792 19.37 37.97 -6.95
C GLU A 792 19.94 36.82 -6.11
N GLN A 793 19.10 35.85 -5.73
CA GLN A 793 19.56 34.68 -4.99
C GLN A 793 20.45 33.75 -5.84
N PHE A 794 20.19 33.66 -7.14
CA PHE A 794 21.05 32.96 -8.09
C PHE A 794 22.43 33.62 -8.18
N MET A 795 22.50 34.95 -8.19
CA MET A 795 23.78 35.67 -8.20
C MET A 795 24.58 35.47 -6.91
N MET A 796 23.92 35.19 -5.78
CA MET A 796 24.61 34.72 -4.58
C MET A 796 25.10 33.27 -4.75
N LEU A 797 24.30 32.38 -5.32
CA LEU A 797 24.73 31.00 -5.56
C LEU A 797 25.87 30.87 -6.58
N ILE A 798 25.98 31.80 -7.55
CA ILE A 798 27.01 31.75 -8.59
C ILE A 798 28.43 31.73 -8.03
N GLY A 799 28.66 32.43 -6.92
CA GLY A 799 29.96 32.46 -6.25
C GLY A 799 30.41 31.08 -5.75
N ALA A 800 29.46 30.21 -5.38
CA ALA A 800 29.70 28.82 -5.01
C ALA A 800 29.78 27.91 -6.26
N LEU A 801 28.88 28.11 -7.23
CA LEU A 801 28.84 27.33 -8.48
C LEU A 801 30.13 27.47 -9.30
N ASP A 802 30.73 28.67 -9.34
CA ASP A 802 32.01 28.94 -10.00
C ASP A 802 33.18 28.14 -9.43
N LYS A 803 33.05 27.61 -8.21
CA LYS A 803 34.09 26.80 -7.55
C LYS A 803 33.95 25.31 -7.83
N ILE A 804 32.80 24.86 -8.33
CA ILE A 804 32.51 23.43 -8.51
C ILE A 804 33.51 22.73 -9.45
N PRO A 805 33.89 23.28 -10.63
CA PRO A 805 34.89 22.63 -11.48
C PRO A 805 36.23 22.41 -10.76
N GLY A 806 36.67 23.39 -9.95
CA GLY A 806 37.88 23.27 -9.14
C GLY A 806 37.78 22.23 -8.02
N ILE A 807 36.61 22.13 -7.38
CA ILE A 807 36.32 21.11 -6.36
C ILE A 807 36.33 19.71 -6.99
N ILE A 808 35.66 19.51 -8.13
CA ILE A 808 35.64 18.23 -8.84
C ILE A 808 37.06 17.84 -9.27
N PHE A 809 37.83 18.79 -9.81
CA PHE A 809 39.21 18.54 -10.20
C PHE A 809 40.08 18.09 -9.01
N ARG A 810 39.97 18.77 -7.86
CA ARG A 810 40.76 18.45 -6.66
C ARG A 810 40.32 17.13 -6.00
N TYR A 811 39.02 16.85 -5.93
CA TYR A 811 38.45 15.72 -5.19
C TYR A 811 37.90 14.60 -6.10
N HIS A 812 38.36 14.49 -7.35
CA HIS A 812 37.84 13.55 -8.36
C HIS A 812 37.79 12.07 -7.91
N ASN A 813 38.66 11.66 -6.98
CA ASN A 813 38.69 10.29 -6.43
C ASN A 813 37.78 10.08 -5.21
N TYR A 814 37.04 11.10 -4.76
CA TYR A 814 36.20 11.06 -3.56
C TYR A 814 34.72 11.25 -3.93
N PRO A 815 33.96 10.17 -4.15
CA PRO A 815 32.54 10.24 -4.49
C PRO A 815 31.70 11.06 -3.52
N GLY A 816 32.03 11.03 -2.22
CA GLY A 816 31.33 11.78 -1.18
C GLY A 816 31.36 13.30 -1.32
N VAL A 817 32.32 13.85 -2.09
CA VAL A 817 32.38 15.30 -2.39
C VAL A 817 31.90 15.59 -3.82
N VAL A 818 32.26 14.72 -4.77
CA VAL A 818 31.89 14.88 -6.19
C VAL A 818 30.38 14.81 -6.39
N LEU A 819 29.69 13.89 -5.70
CA LEU A 819 28.25 13.69 -5.87
C LEU A 819 27.44 14.91 -5.40
N PRO A 820 27.64 15.48 -4.18
CA PRO A 820 27.01 16.74 -3.79
C PRO A 820 27.32 17.90 -4.74
N ALA A 821 28.56 18.00 -5.23
CA ALA A 821 28.95 19.07 -6.16
C ALA A 821 28.19 19.00 -7.50
N LEU A 822 28.06 17.81 -8.08
CA LEU A 822 27.27 17.58 -9.29
C LEU A 822 25.77 17.77 -9.03
N ASN A 823 25.27 17.36 -7.86
CA ASN A 823 23.87 17.52 -7.49
C ASN A 823 23.51 19.02 -7.36
N LEU A 824 24.38 19.83 -6.76
CA LEU A 824 24.19 21.28 -6.69
C LEU A 824 24.10 21.93 -8.06
N LEU A 825 24.97 21.56 -9.00
CA LEU A 825 24.86 21.99 -10.39
C LEU A 825 23.49 21.57 -10.95
N ALA A 826 23.18 20.28 -10.98
CA ALA A 826 21.96 19.75 -11.59
C ALA A 826 20.68 20.38 -11.01
N LYS A 827 20.59 20.55 -9.68
CA LYS A 827 19.45 21.21 -9.03
C LYS A 827 19.34 22.67 -9.41
N SER A 828 20.44 23.41 -9.41
CA SER A 828 20.48 24.83 -9.80
C SER A 828 20.01 25.00 -11.26
N ALA A 829 20.47 24.12 -12.16
CA ALA A 829 20.01 24.09 -13.54
C ALA A 829 18.50 23.90 -13.65
N LYS A 830 17.99 22.87 -12.98
CA LYS A 830 16.57 22.48 -13.04
C LYS A 830 15.65 23.56 -12.45
N ARG A 831 16.04 24.16 -11.32
CA ARG A 831 15.16 25.03 -10.53
C ARG A 831 15.26 26.51 -10.89
N MET A 832 16.41 27.00 -11.35
CA MET A 832 16.61 28.45 -11.43
C MET A 832 16.74 28.95 -12.88
N LEU A 833 17.41 28.23 -13.78
CA LEU A 833 17.79 28.74 -15.11
C LEU A 833 16.64 29.24 -15.99
N HIS A 834 15.42 28.72 -15.81
CA HIS A 834 14.26 29.16 -16.57
C HIS A 834 13.81 30.59 -16.23
N SER A 835 14.29 31.15 -15.12
CA SER A 835 13.87 32.43 -14.55
C SER A 835 14.99 33.46 -14.42
N VAL A 836 16.24 33.07 -14.71
CA VAL A 836 17.41 33.97 -14.61
C VAL A 836 17.62 34.73 -15.92
N GLN A 837 18.18 35.94 -15.85
CA GLN A 837 18.53 36.71 -17.04
C GLN A 837 19.47 35.95 -17.99
N PRO A 838 19.35 36.09 -19.33
CA PRO A 838 20.16 35.35 -20.30
C PRO A 838 21.68 35.47 -20.11
N GLN A 839 22.16 36.60 -19.60
CA GLN A 839 23.58 36.82 -19.31
C GLN A 839 24.10 35.87 -18.21
N ASN A 840 23.29 35.60 -17.21
CA ASN A 840 23.61 34.71 -16.10
C ASN A 840 23.45 33.24 -16.49
N VAL A 841 22.53 32.93 -17.42
CA VAL A 841 22.44 31.60 -18.05
C VAL A 841 23.73 31.27 -18.80
N ASN A 842 24.27 32.22 -19.57
CA ASN A 842 25.54 32.01 -20.28
C ASN A 842 26.71 31.74 -19.33
N LYS A 843 26.80 32.49 -18.21
CA LYS A 843 27.81 32.23 -17.17
C LYS A 843 27.70 30.81 -16.60
N TYR A 844 26.48 30.33 -16.37
CA TYR A 844 26.25 28.98 -15.89
C TYR A 844 26.63 27.90 -16.91
N VAL A 845 26.29 28.09 -18.19
CA VAL A 845 26.65 27.15 -19.27
C VAL A 845 28.17 27.01 -19.41
N HIS A 846 28.93 28.09 -19.16
CA HIS A 846 30.40 28.03 -19.13
C HIS A 846 30.97 27.16 -18.00
N LEU A 847 30.19 26.79 -16.97
CA LEU A 847 30.63 25.85 -15.93
C LEU A 847 30.51 24.38 -16.36
N TYR A 848 29.72 24.10 -17.41
CA TYR A 848 29.50 22.74 -17.96
C TYR A 848 30.46 22.39 -19.11
N ILE A 849 31.06 23.40 -19.73
CA ILE A 849 32.03 23.29 -20.83
C ILE A 849 33.43 23.33 -20.22
#